data_AF-A0A7C5AK29-F1
#
_entry.id   AF-A0A7C5AK29-F1
#
_cell.length_a   1.000
_cell.length_b   1.000
_cell.length_c   1.000
_cell.angle_alpha   90.00
_cell.angle_beta   90.00
_cell.angle_gamma   90.00
#
_symmetry.space_group_name_H-M   'P 1'
#
loop_
_entity.id
_entity.type
_entity.pdbx_description
1 polymer ?
#
loop_
_entity_poly.entity_id
_entity_poly.type
_entity_poly.pdbx_seq_one_letter_code
_entity_poly.pdbx_strand_id
1 'polypeptide(L)'
;MKNAAEVIPFPNGSFDDGEAHWFFSRERGVQTRATAEFFHTAPGALRIYADADKGIGARVDSSLIPVKGPGLLELHVQVCAFSGRLLGLWIKQYDAEKKLLPVEDWAEVGGPAGKWGPLIREVLLGEKTAYLQVRLLAYPAKGEVIDMFLDDFELVRVPMRIPPWPGQYKLKPSDRDKLTAADAVSPDGIVYPNWTQVGVQGGIPDVPVKARLGDRGARSGDDIAALLDEVCQEVGEAGGGAVLIEAGTYFLSRPVVIRTSGVVIRGAGRDRTRLIFNYPVGTPENDIGFVWPPEGARVGPATPVEVHAYHRELKRLALHRDGQLVKAQEMNGAWSYGLAVSGADVMKVGGPGTATLLAEAEYRDGHKVAVQRCVTLIEEGDQPARERSCMTAALFFTGGGLDEREYALAADARRGDTVLVFKDIGDLKAGDRIELHAPGTRRFQELTQHLAGSDDWKRIGFYEIRAVDGNRVTVNQPLRIDFPLADSAYARRVRMIERCGIEHLTVEHTCRLPIHSVMFDWGWNCWIRNIKVVNSGANGAYAERSKWIEIRDCELDGAWNRDGGQAYAGFTSCADCLFEDCVVRNYRHGPLMQYGTMGCVFRNSRFDGSDLQWHAGWSTENLVENCVIRSCHRTGSYGYGAYATGSADVDHGPNGPRNVVYNCDFVSEQDGIYLNGVNENWLFLHNRFVVAKGAGCVARRGCFDAILWGNIFVLQDNLSPMLRLLTPDCVGWELVGNTLYGGNGTIVDGPVKPAVEKENRALALPGGVPGRPAANPASIYEWQKRKGQDKQ
;
A
#
# COMPACT_ATOMS: atom_id res chain seq x y z
N MET A 1 1.92 32.24 15.54
CA MET A 1 1.45 33.21 14.54
C MET A 1 1.43 32.49 13.21
N LYS A 2 0.28 32.40 12.54
CA LYS A 2 0.20 31.78 11.20
C LYS A 2 1.00 32.67 10.25
N ASN A 3 2.10 32.19 9.69
CA ASN A 3 2.68 32.86 8.52
C ASN A 3 1.63 32.72 7.42
N ALA A 4 0.97 33.82 7.06
CA ALA A 4 0.11 33.85 5.89
C ALA A 4 0.94 33.41 4.68
N ALA A 5 0.37 32.57 3.82
CA ALA A 5 1.03 32.16 2.60
C ALA A 5 1.31 33.40 1.75
N GLU A 6 2.57 33.61 1.34
CA GLU A 6 2.94 34.75 0.51
C GLU A 6 2.59 34.38 -0.94
N VAL A 7 1.47 34.92 -1.44
CA VAL A 7 1.10 34.79 -2.85
C VAL A 7 2.04 35.66 -3.68
N ILE A 8 2.73 35.03 -4.62
CA ILE A 8 3.58 35.67 -5.61
C ILE A 8 2.70 36.02 -6.81
N PRO A 9 2.62 37.30 -7.21
CA PRO A 9 1.81 37.71 -8.34
C PRO A 9 2.18 36.93 -9.61
N PHE A 10 1.20 36.20 -10.16
CA PHE A 10 1.34 35.54 -11.46
C PHE A 10 0.83 36.48 -12.55
N PRO A 11 1.68 36.94 -13.49
CA PRO A 11 1.25 37.86 -14.54
C PRO A 11 0.20 37.21 -15.45
N ASN A 12 -1.02 37.76 -15.46
CA ASN A 12 -2.17 37.29 -16.24
C ASN A 12 -2.44 35.78 -16.07
N GLY A 13 -2.56 35.33 -14.81
CA GLY A 13 -2.82 33.92 -14.49
C GLY A 13 -4.25 33.44 -14.79
N SER A 14 -5.23 34.35 -14.85
CA SER A 14 -6.63 34.07 -15.20
C SER A 14 -6.94 34.23 -16.69
N PHE A 15 -5.99 34.74 -17.49
CA PHE A 15 -6.20 35.06 -18.91
C PHE A 15 -7.31 36.08 -19.21
N ASP A 16 -7.79 36.84 -18.20
CA ASP A 16 -8.78 37.91 -18.38
C ASP A 16 -8.27 39.03 -19.30
N ASP A 17 -6.94 39.27 -19.30
CA ASP A 17 -6.27 40.22 -20.19
C ASP A 17 -5.83 39.55 -21.53
N GLY A 18 -6.49 38.45 -21.90
CA GLY A 18 -6.20 37.69 -23.12
C GLY A 18 -4.82 37.04 -23.09
N GLU A 19 -4.02 37.21 -24.15
CA GLU A 19 -2.70 36.59 -24.31
C GLU A 19 -1.55 37.39 -23.65
N ALA A 20 -1.84 38.49 -22.96
CA ALA A 20 -0.81 39.32 -22.32
C ALA A 20 0.07 38.50 -21.37
N HIS A 21 1.38 38.79 -21.32
CA HIS A 21 2.36 38.07 -20.48
C HIS A 21 2.59 36.59 -20.82
N TRP A 22 2.01 36.08 -21.91
CA TRP A 22 2.23 34.73 -22.41
C TRP A 22 2.72 34.76 -23.86
N PHE A 23 3.57 33.80 -24.23
CA PHE A 23 4.21 33.70 -25.54
C PHE A 23 3.82 32.39 -26.22
N PHE A 24 3.15 32.48 -27.36
CA PHE A 24 2.53 31.35 -28.05
C PHE A 24 3.31 30.99 -29.33
N SER A 25 3.57 29.70 -29.54
CA SER A 25 4.02 29.21 -30.84
C SER A 25 2.83 29.17 -31.81
N ARG A 26 2.89 29.95 -32.90
CA ARG A 26 1.84 29.97 -33.94
C ARG A 26 2.24 29.12 -35.14
N GLU A 27 2.28 27.81 -34.95
CA GLU A 27 2.53 26.82 -36.01
C GLU A 27 1.21 26.31 -36.63
N ARG A 28 1.28 25.73 -37.84
CA ARG A 28 0.11 25.18 -38.53
C ARG A 28 -0.47 24.00 -37.73
N GLY A 29 -1.79 24.02 -37.48
CA GLY A 29 -2.51 22.95 -36.77
C GLY A 29 -2.65 23.12 -35.26
N VAL A 30 -2.01 24.15 -34.69
CA VAL A 30 -2.04 24.47 -33.27
C VAL A 30 -3.08 25.57 -33.03
N GLN A 31 -4.02 25.35 -32.11
CA GLN A 31 -5.03 26.35 -31.74
C GLN A 31 -4.95 26.70 -30.25
N THR A 32 -3.75 27.02 -29.78
CA THR A 32 -3.55 27.47 -28.40
C THR A 32 -3.79 28.97 -28.29
N ARG A 33 -4.76 29.36 -27.47
CA ARG A 33 -5.20 30.75 -27.33
C ARG A 33 -5.79 31.01 -25.94
N ALA A 34 -5.78 32.27 -25.52
CA ALA A 34 -6.72 32.72 -24.50
C ALA A 34 -8.16 32.68 -25.05
N THR A 35 -9.14 32.31 -24.24
CA THR A 35 -10.53 32.15 -24.66
C THR A 35 -11.50 32.45 -23.51
N ALA A 36 -12.70 32.92 -23.86
CA ALA A 36 -13.83 33.08 -22.94
C ALA A 36 -14.91 31.99 -23.13
N GLU A 37 -14.64 30.99 -23.97
CA GLU A 37 -15.60 29.92 -24.32
C GLU A 37 -15.91 29.00 -23.13
N PHE A 38 -14.92 28.73 -22.28
CA PHE A 38 -15.00 27.83 -21.13
C PHE A 38 -13.90 28.21 -20.13
N PHE A 39 -14.30 28.73 -18.97
CA PHE A 39 -13.41 29.30 -17.94
C PHE A 39 -13.85 28.84 -16.54
N HIS A 40 -13.01 29.03 -15.51
CA HIS A 40 -13.30 28.58 -14.16
C HIS A 40 -14.00 29.65 -13.32
N THR A 41 -13.37 30.81 -13.09
CA THR A 41 -13.90 31.85 -12.19
C THR A 41 -14.21 33.17 -12.91
N ALA A 42 -13.33 33.63 -13.78
CA ALA A 42 -13.40 34.90 -14.50
C ALA A 42 -13.36 34.67 -16.02
N PRO A 43 -13.80 35.61 -16.89
CA PRO A 43 -14.07 35.36 -18.32
C PRO A 43 -12.85 35.12 -19.23
N GLY A 44 -11.77 34.56 -18.69
CA GLY A 44 -10.58 34.12 -19.42
C GLY A 44 -10.17 32.70 -19.02
N ALA A 45 -9.58 31.96 -19.96
CA ALA A 45 -8.85 30.73 -19.73
C ALA A 45 -7.88 30.48 -20.88
N LEU A 46 -6.86 29.67 -20.66
CA LEU A 46 -6.01 29.14 -21.71
C LEU A 46 -6.59 27.85 -22.27
N ARG A 47 -6.93 27.83 -23.56
CA ARG A 47 -7.19 26.57 -24.27
C ARG A 47 -5.94 26.12 -25.00
N ILE A 48 -5.50 24.90 -24.75
CA ILE A 48 -4.47 24.22 -25.52
C ILE A 48 -5.14 23.16 -26.38
N TYR A 49 -5.12 23.37 -27.70
CA TYR A 49 -5.58 22.40 -28.69
C TYR A 49 -4.45 22.02 -29.64
N ALA A 50 -4.11 20.73 -29.67
CA ALA A 50 -3.12 20.15 -30.58
C ALA A 50 -3.65 18.84 -31.16
N ASP A 51 -3.62 18.72 -32.48
CA ASP A 51 -4.09 17.56 -33.23
C ASP A 51 -2.91 17.03 -34.08
N ALA A 52 -2.50 15.79 -33.83
CA ALA A 52 -1.32 15.20 -34.46
C ALA A 52 -1.42 15.10 -35.98
N ASP A 53 -2.64 15.03 -36.52
CA ASP A 53 -2.86 14.95 -37.97
C ASP A 53 -2.88 16.35 -38.62
N LYS A 54 -2.89 17.42 -37.82
CA LYS A 54 -2.95 18.81 -38.29
C LYS A 54 -1.65 19.60 -38.05
N GLY A 55 -0.75 19.14 -37.17
CA GLY A 55 0.48 19.86 -36.82
C GLY A 55 1.36 19.12 -35.80
N ILE A 56 2.57 19.65 -35.56
CA ILE A 56 3.64 18.99 -34.79
C ILE A 56 3.67 19.32 -33.29
N GLY A 57 2.79 20.18 -32.76
CA GLY A 57 2.64 20.40 -31.31
C GLY A 57 2.47 21.87 -30.89
N ALA A 58 1.98 22.11 -29.67
CA ALA A 58 1.75 23.45 -29.14
C ALA A 58 2.75 23.83 -28.05
N ARG A 59 3.22 25.08 -28.04
CA ARG A 59 4.07 25.62 -26.97
C ARG A 59 3.53 26.97 -26.48
N VAL A 60 3.43 27.10 -25.16
CA VAL A 60 3.14 28.37 -24.48
C VAL A 60 4.16 28.59 -23.38
N ASP A 61 4.76 29.77 -23.33
CA ASP A 61 5.63 30.19 -22.23
C ASP A 61 5.02 31.39 -21.50
N SER A 62 5.07 31.41 -20.18
CA SER A 62 4.79 32.62 -19.41
C SER A 62 5.94 33.63 -19.56
N SER A 63 5.70 34.87 -19.16
CA SER A 63 6.76 35.82 -18.82
C SER A 63 7.60 35.34 -17.64
N LEU A 64 8.78 35.94 -17.45
CA LEU A 64 9.63 35.67 -16.29
C LEU A 64 8.97 36.23 -15.04
N ILE A 65 8.70 35.36 -14.08
CA ILE A 65 8.04 35.67 -12.81
C ILE A 65 9.13 35.89 -11.77
N PRO A 66 9.30 37.10 -11.19
CA PRO A 66 10.27 37.35 -10.15
C PRO A 66 9.99 36.50 -8.91
N VAL A 67 11.01 35.83 -8.39
CA VAL A 67 10.92 35.03 -7.17
C VAL A 67 12.18 35.23 -6.33
N LYS A 68 12.12 34.81 -5.07
CA LYS A 68 13.28 34.82 -4.17
C LYS A 68 13.69 33.39 -3.79
N GLY A 69 14.84 32.95 -4.28
CA GLY A 69 15.50 31.73 -3.80
C GLY A 69 16.37 31.98 -2.55
N PRO A 70 16.73 30.91 -1.81
CA PRO A 70 16.13 29.59 -1.86
C PRO A 70 14.73 29.57 -1.22
N GLY A 71 13.90 28.58 -1.54
CA GLY A 71 12.59 28.41 -0.93
C GLY A 71 11.70 27.40 -1.65
N LEU A 72 10.51 27.16 -1.11
CA LEU A 72 9.50 26.30 -1.73
C LEU A 72 8.31 27.14 -2.17
N LEU A 73 7.92 27.00 -3.43
CA LEU A 73 6.65 27.50 -3.95
C LEU A 73 5.71 26.35 -4.29
N GLU A 74 4.43 26.63 -4.37
CA GLU A 74 3.43 25.82 -5.05
C GLU A 74 2.87 26.64 -6.21
N LEU A 75 2.86 26.05 -7.41
CA LEU A 75 2.10 26.51 -8.56
C LEU A 75 0.72 25.87 -8.49
N HIS A 76 -0.31 26.68 -8.27
CA HIS A 76 -1.71 26.29 -8.29
C HIS A 76 -2.28 26.63 -9.67
N VAL A 77 -2.99 25.69 -10.26
CA VAL A 77 -3.62 25.83 -11.58
C VAL A 77 -4.95 25.09 -11.55
N GLN A 78 -5.98 25.61 -12.20
CA GLN A 78 -7.21 24.87 -12.47
C GLN A 78 -7.12 24.25 -13.86
N VAL A 79 -7.45 22.96 -13.97
CA VAL A 79 -7.33 22.21 -15.22
C VAL A 79 -8.63 21.49 -15.54
N CYS A 80 -9.04 21.49 -16.80
CA CYS A 80 -10.14 20.70 -17.35
C CYS A 80 -9.67 20.03 -18.65
N ALA A 81 -9.84 18.71 -18.76
CA ALA A 81 -9.45 17.97 -19.97
C ALA A 81 -10.70 17.51 -20.75
N PHE A 82 -10.72 17.72 -22.06
CA PHE A 82 -11.76 17.18 -22.95
C PHE A 82 -11.25 16.01 -23.79
N SER A 83 -9.97 16.03 -24.17
CA SER A 83 -9.32 14.92 -24.87
C SER A 83 -7.80 14.98 -24.69
N GLY A 84 -7.13 13.84 -24.90
CA GLY A 84 -5.68 13.69 -24.77
C GLY A 84 -5.24 13.26 -23.38
N ARG A 85 -4.09 12.57 -23.30
CA ARG A 85 -3.53 12.08 -22.04
C ARG A 85 -2.37 12.91 -21.50
N LEU A 86 -1.69 13.72 -22.34
CA LEU A 86 -0.34 14.18 -22.06
C LEU A 86 -0.10 15.64 -22.49
N LEU A 87 -0.23 16.59 -21.55
CA LEU A 87 0.31 17.95 -21.69
C LEU A 87 1.54 18.06 -20.79
N GLY A 88 2.68 18.51 -21.30
CA GLY A 88 3.85 18.72 -20.45
C GLY A 88 3.88 20.12 -19.85
N LEU A 89 4.23 20.22 -18.57
CA LEU A 89 4.40 21.44 -17.79
C LEU A 89 5.86 21.52 -17.30
N TRP A 90 6.65 22.45 -17.83
CA TRP A 90 8.01 22.77 -17.37
C TRP A 90 7.98 24.01 -16.49
N ILE A 91 8.80 24.01 -15.44
CA ILE A 91 9.17 25.22 -14.71
C ILE A 91 10.65 25.43 -14.87
N LYS A 92 10.99 26.51 -15.54
CA LYS A 92 12.37 26.92 -15.75
C LYS A 92 12.77 27.92 -14.69
N GLN A 93 14.00 27.80 -14.20
CA GLN A 93 14.56 28.70 -13.19
C GLN A 93 15.69 29.51 -13.81
N TYR A 94 15.76 30.79 -13.49
CA TYR A 94 16.79 31.70 -13.98
C TYR A 94 17.44 32.45 -12.82
N ASP A 95 18.71 32.83 -13.00
CA ASP A 95 19.43 33.68 -12.04
C ASP A 95 19.06 35.17 -12.17
N ALA A 96 19.69 36.01 -11.34
CA ALA A 96 19.45 37.45 -11.31
C ALA A 96 19.77 38.12 -12.65
N GLU A 97 20.71 37.57 -13.42
CA GLU A 97 21.08 37.98 -14.76
C GLU A 97 20.17 37.40 -15.86
N LYS A 98 19.09 36.70 -15.48
CA LYS A 98 18.13 36.02 -16.37
C LYS A 98 18.76 34.93 -17.22
N LYS A 99 19.87 34.34 -16.78
CA LYS A 99 20.45 33.15 -17.40
C LYS A 99 19.77 31.90 -16.85
N LEU A 100 19.44 30.98 -17.75
CA LEU A 100 18.78 29.72 -17.40
C LEU A 100 19.69 28.90 -16.49
N LEU A 101 19.18 28.52 -15.32
CA LEU A 101 19.81 27.58 -14.42
C LEU A 101 19.60 26.15 -14.94
N PRO A 102 20.57 25.24 -14.77
CA PRO A 102 20.48 23.85 -15.23
C PRO A 102 19.59 23.01 -14.31
N VAL A 103 18.36 23.48 -14.09
CA VAL A 103 17.34 22.78 -13.31
C VAL A 103 16.32 22.24 -14.31
N GLU A 104 16.25 20.92 -14.43
CA GLU A 104 15.23 20.25 -15.21
C GLU A 104 14.07 19.89 -14.29
N ASP A 105 12.95 20.57 -14.49
CA ASP A 105 11.81 20.47 -13.61
C ASP A 105 10.52 20.51 -14.43
N TRP A 106 10.02 19.34 -14.78
CA TRP A 106 8.84 19.18 -15.62
C TRP A 106 7.95 18.03 -15.14
N ALA A 107 6.67 18.11 -15.47
CA ALA A 107 5.68 17.07 -15.18
C ALA A 107 4.71 16.94 -16.35
N GLU A 108 4.18 15.74 -16.53
CA GLU A 108 2.97 15.55 -17.35
C GLU A 108 1.76 15.97 -16.52
N VAL A 109 0.87 16.77 -17.11
CA VAL A 109 -0.32 17.27 -16.48
C VAL A 109 -1.55 16.77 -17.22
N GLY A 110 -2.46 16.18 -16.46
CA GLY A 110 -3.81 15.83 -16.88
C GLY A 110 -4.83 16.64 -16.09
N GLY A 111 -6.10 16.51 -16.47
CA GLY A 111 -7.21 17.12 -15.74
C GLY A 111 -8.41 16.17 -15.70
N PRO A 112 -9.36 16.39 -14.79
CA PRO A 112 -10.58 15.63 -14.80
C PRO A 112 -11.38 15.89 -16.08
N ALA A 113 -12.00 14.84 -16.61
CA ALA A 113 -12.71 14.90 -17.88
C ALA A 113 -13.94 15.82 -17.77
N GLY A 114 -13.97 16.89 -18.56
CA GLY A 114 -15.12 17.81 -18.70
C GLY A 114 -15.50 18.61 -17.45
N LYS A 115 -14.66 18.65 -16.41
CA LYS A 115 -14.86 19.46 -15.20
C LYS A 115 -13.55 20.09 -14.75
N TRP A 116 -13.62 21.25 -14.12
CA TRP A 116 -12.47 21.89 -13.49
C TRP A 116 -12.02 21.12 -12.26
N GLY A 117 -10.70 21.00 -12.08
CA GLY A 117 -10.10 20.47 -10.86
C GLY A 117 -8.73 21.11 -10.59
N PRO A 118 -8.33 21.19 -9.31
CA PRO A 118 -7.06 21.78 -8.94
C PRO A 118 -5.89 20.89 -9.34
N LEU A 119 -4.85 21.51 -9.86
CA LEU A 119 -3.51 20.97 -10.01
C LEU A 119 -2.58 21.83 -9.14
N ILE A 120 -1.93 21.20 -8.16
CA ILE A 120 -0.95 21.86 -7.30
C ILE A 120 0.42 21.23 -7.56
N ARG A 121 1.40 22.07 -7.90
CA ARG A 121 2.74 21.62 -8.28
C ARG A 121 3.80 22.34 -7.47
N GLU A 122 4.58 21.61 -6.69
CA GLU A 122 5.67 22.20 -5.90
C GLU A 122 6.87 22.59 -6.77
N VAL A 123 7.44 23.76 -6.50
CA VAL A 123 8.62 24.31 -7.16
C VAL A 123 9.68 24.62 -6.11
N LEU A 124 10.77 23.86 -6.11
CA LEU A 124 11.90 24.17 -5.25
C LEU A 124 12.80 25.21 -5.91
N LEU A 125 12.98 26.35 -5.26
CA LEU A 125 13.88 27.40 -5.71
C LEU A 125 15.29 27.15 -5.15
N GLY A 126 16.27 27.07 -6.04
CA GLY A 126 17.69 27.05 -5.66
C GLY A 126 18.17 28.39 -5.11
N GLU A 127 19.35 28.41 -4.50
CA GLU A 127 19.95 29.64 -3.92
C GLU A 127 20.11 30.78 -4.93
N LYS A 128 20.40 30.43 -6.19
CA LYS A 128 20.62 31.39 -7.28
C LYS A 128 19.34 31.78 -8.01
N THR A 129 18.20 31.16 -7.70
CA THR A 129 16.96 31.38 -8.46
C THR A 129 16.37 32.75 -8.14
N ALA A 130 16.24 33.58 -9.17
CA ALA A 130 15.63 34.91 -9.10
C ALA A 130 14.37 35.04 -9.98
N TYR A 131 14.21 34.16 -10.98
CA TYR A 131 13.00 34.13 -11.81
C TYR A 131 12.55 32.72 -12.14
N LEU A 132 11.24 32.56 -12.34
CA LEU A 132 10.61 31.37 -12.90
C LEU A 132 9.99 31.65 -14.27
N GLN A 133 9.83 30.61 -15.07
CA GLN A 133 8.97 30.61 -16.25
C GLN A 133 8.19 29.31 -16.31
N VAL A 134 6.87 29.41 -16.45
CA VAL A 134 6.00 28.28 -16.73
C VAL A 134 5.98 28.04 -18.24
N ARG A 135 6.19 26.79 -18.66
CA ARG A 135 6.09 26.37 -20.05
C ARG A 135 5.11 25.21 -20.16
N LEU A 136 4.19 25.32 -21.09
CA LEU A 136 3.26 24.28 -21.47
C LEU A 136 3.64 23.78 -22.87
N LEU A 137 3.68 22.47 -23.06
CA LEU A 137 4.10 21.84 -24.31
C LEU A 137 3.18 20.64 -24.60
N ALA A 138 2.47 20.69 -25.72
CA ALA A 138 1.62 19.62 -26.19
C ALA A 138 2.26 18.97 -27.42
N TYR A 139 2.58 17.68 -27.34
CA TYR A 139 3.07 16.87 -28.46
C TYR A 139 2.21 15.62 -28.58
N PRO A 140 1.05 15.70 -29.26
CA PRO A 140 0.17 14.54 -29.42
C PRO A 140 0.87 13.47 -30.26
N ALA A 141 0.75 12.20 -29.89
CA ALA A 141 1.22 11.11 -30.74
C ALA A 141 0.31 10.96 -31.97
N LYS A 142 0.77 10.24 -33.00
CA LYS A 142 0.01 10.06 -34.24
C LYS A 142 -1.42 9.54 -33.95
N GLY A 143 -2.43 10.24 -34.46
CA GLY A 143 -3.85 9.93 -34.25
C GLY A 143 -4.44 10.45 -32.92
N GLU A 144 -3.69 11.23 -32.14
CA GLU A 144 -4.16 11.82 -30.88
C GLU A 144 -4.53 13.30 -31.03
N VAL A 145 -5.46 13.72 -30.16
CA VAL A 145 -5.83 15.12 -29.95
C VAL A 145 -5.67 15.45 -28.46
N ILE A 146 -5.03 16.57 -28.17
CA ILE A 146 -4.99 17.19 -26.85
C ILE A 146 -5.91 18.41 -26.90
N ASP A 147 -6.93 18.44 -26.04
CA ASP A 147 -7.83 19.58 -25.85
C ASP A 147 -8.03 19.80 -24.35
N MET A 148 -7.35 20.81 -23.82
CA MET A 148 -7.30 21.11 -22.39
C MET A 148 -7.49 22.59 -22.13
N PHE A 149 -8.17 22.90 -21.04
CA PHE A 149 -8.33 24.25 -20.52
C PHE A 149 -7.57 24.38 -19.22
N LEU A 150 -6.84 25.48 -19.07
CA LEU A 150 -6.08 25.83 -17.87
C LEU A 150 -6.43 27.25 -17.46
N ASP A 151 -6.60 27.48 -16.16
CA ASP A 151 -7.02 28.76 -15.61
C ASP A 151 -6.47 28.97 -14.19
N ASP A 152 -6.63 30.17 -13.64
CA ASP A 152 -6.29 30.54 -12.27
C ASP A 152 -4.86 30.15 -11.85
N PHE A 153 -3.86 30.49 -12.68
CA PHE A 153 -2.45 30.26 -12.33
C PHE A 153 -2.05 31.16 -11.15
N GLU A 154 -1.61 30.55 -10.05
CA GLU A 154 -1.14 31.24 -8.86
C GLU A 154 0.17 30.61 -8.38
N LEU A 155 1.14 31.43 -7.96
CA LEU A 155 2.33 30.96 -7.26
C LEU A 155 2.21 31.33 -5.79
N VAL A 156 2.33 30.35 -4.92
CA VAL A 156 2.22 30.54 -3.46
C VAL A 156 3.53 30.13 -2.83
N ARG A 157 4.19 31.03 -2.09
CA ARG A 157 5.32 30.63 -1.25
C ARG A 157 4.81 29.89 -0.03
N VAL A 158 5.27 28.66 0.08
CA VAL A 158 4.99 27.80 1.22
C VAL A 158 6.08 28.05 2.27
N PRO A 159 5.73 28.30 3.54
CA PRO A 159 6.70 28.42 4.61
C PRO A 159 7.63 27.19 4.62
N MET A 160 8.94 27.43 4.71
CA MET A 160 9.91 26.35 4.88
C MET A 160 9.55 25.59 6.15
N ARG A 161 9.18 24.32 6.00
CA ARG A 161 8.61 23.52 7.08
C ARG A 161 9.73 23.17 8.08
N ILE A 162 9.42 23.27 9.36
CA ILE A 162 10.12 22.54 10.42
C ILE A 162 9.51 21.13 10.40
N PRO A 163 10.27 20.06 10.71
CA PRO A 163 9.67 18.77 11.02
C PRO A 163 8.40 18.95 11.86
N PRO A 164 7.34 18.19 11.57
CA PRO A 164 6.03 18.40 12.20
C PRO A 164 6.04 18.25 13.73
N TRP A 165 7.07 17.60 14.28
CA TRP A 165 7.37 17.53 15.70
C TRP A 165 8.89 17.43 15.94
N PRO A 166 9.38 17.70 17.16
CA PRO A 166 10.78 17.44 17.52
C PRO A 166 11.10 15.95 17.42
N GLY A 167 12.27 15.58 16.89
CA GLY A 167 12.68 14.18 16.74
C GLY A 167 12.56 13.38 18.03
N GLN A 168 11.81 12.28 17.98
CA GLN A 168 11.48 11.36 19.07
C GLN A 168 12.18 10.01 18.92
N TYR A 169 12.43 9.58 17.68
CA TYR A 169 12.75 8.20 17.34
C TYR A 169 14.23 7.97 17.03
N LYS A 170 14.99 9.04 16.76
CA LYS A 170 16.45 8.98 16.62
C LYS A 170 17.14 8.91 17.98
N LEU A 171 17.09 7.73 18.57
CA LEU A 171 17.62 7.43 19.90
C LEU A 171 19.08 6.96 19.84
N LYS A 172 19.86 7.31 20.86
CA LYS A 172 21.22 6.81 21.07
C LYS A 172 21.28 5.88 22.28
N PRO A 173 22.26 4.96 22.34
CA PRO A 173 22.47 4.11 23.53
C PRO A 173 22.66 4.91 24.83
N SER A 174 23.14 6.16 24.73
CA SER A 174 23.30 7.09 25.86
C SER A 174 21.98 7.67 26.38
N ASP A 175 20.90 7.63 25.60
CA ASP A 175 19.59 8.22 25.94
C ASP A 175 18.79 7.32 26.88
N ARG A 176 19.41 6.88 27.99
CA ARG A 176 18.88 5.84 28.88
C ARG A 176 17.46 6.13 29.38
N ASP A 177 17.12 7.40 29.61
CA ASP A 177 15.81 7.82 30.11
C ASP A 177 14.71 7.83 29.03
N LYS A 178 15.08 7.74 27.75
CA LYS A 178 14.14 7.71 26.61
C LYS A 178 13.94 6.31 26.02
N LEU A 179 14.86 5.38 26.30
CA LEU A 179 14.76 4.00 25.83
C LEU A 179 13.59 3.28 26.51
N THR A 180 12.84 2.50 25.74
CA THR A 180 11.70 1.72 26.22
C THR A 180 11.90 0.23 25.92
N ALA A 181 10.99 -0.63 26.38
CA ALA A 181 10.99 -2.05 26.02
C ALA A 181 10.74 -2.31 24.51
N ALA A 182 10.25 -1.31 23.78
CA ALA A 182 10.11 -1.34 22.32
C ALA A 182 11.45 -1.08 21.59
N ASP A 183 12.55 -0.86 22.32
CA ASP A 183 13.87 -0.55 21.76
C ASP A 183 14.90 -1.67 21.99
N ALA A 184 15.74 -1.89 20.99
CA ALA A 184 16.85 -2.83 21.01
C ALA A 184 18.17 -2.10 20.71
N VAL A 185 19.01 -1.95 21.74
CA VAL A 185 20.35 -1.38 21.61
C VAL A 185 21.30 -2.43 21.01
N SER A 186 21.79 -2.16 19.79
CA SER A 186 22.68 -3.04 19.02
C SER A 186 24.17 -2.74 19.28
N PRO A 187 25.07 -3.74 19.11
CA PRO A 187 26.52 -3.54 19.21
C PRO A 187 27.10 -2.52 18.22
N ASP A 188 26.43 -2.29 17.09
CA ASP A 188 26.79 -1.26 16.10
C ASP A 188 26.53 0.19 16.59
N GLY A 189 25.92 0.35 17.76
CA GLY A 189 25.61 1.65 18.36
C GLY A 189 24.28 2.25 17.91
N ILE A 190 23.53 1.56 17.04
CA ILE A 190 22.18 1.94 16.64
C ILE A 190 21.15 1.38 17.63
N VAL A 191 20.10 2.16 17.88
CA VAL A 191 18.92 1.73 18.63
C VAL A 191 17.84 1.34 17.62
N TYR A 192 17.58 0.04 17.50
CA TYR A 192 16.55 -0.50 16.60
C TYR A 192 15.20 -0.65 17.30
N PRO A 193 14.10 -0.73 16.54
CA PRO A 193 12.87 -1.34 17.05
C PRO A 193 13.12 -2.77 17.55
N ASN A 194 12.33 -3.18 18.53
CA ASN A 194 12.38 -4.54 19.06
C ASN A 194 11.51 -5.48 18.20
N TRP A 195 12.13 -6.47 17.57
CA TRP A 195 11.51 -7.53 16.75
C TRP A 195 11.61 -8.92 17.38
N THR A 196 12.01 -9.03 18.66
CA THR A 196 12.14 -10.33 19.35
C THR A 196 10.87 -11.18 19.32
N GLN A 197 9.69 -10.55 19.25
CA GLN A 197 8.40 -11.25 19.23
C GLN A 197 7.80 -11.39 17.82
N VAL A 198 8.56 -11.14 16.75
CA VAL A 198 8.04 -11.30 15.38
C VAL A 198 8.04 -12.77 14.95
N GLY A 199 6.99 -13.16 14.22
CA GLY A 199 6.71 -14.53 13.79
C GLY A 199 5.69 -15.26 14.68
N VAL A 200 5.39 -16.51 14.36
CA VAL A 200 4.54 -17.41 15.14
C VAL A 200 5.24 -17.66 16.47
N GLN A 201 4.53 -17.41 17.57
CA GLN A 201 5.09 -17.56 18.90
C GLN A 201 5.38 -19.04 19.20
N GLY A 202 6.64 -19.32 19.56
CA GLY A 202 7.12 -20.70 19.75
C GLY A 202 7.57 -21.40 18.45
N GLY A 203 7.51 -20.71 17.31
CA GLY A 203 7.78 -21.28 15.99
C GLY A 203 6.60 -22.05 15.41
N ILE A 204 6.64 -22.30 14.10
CA ILE A 204 5.60 -23.07 13.40
C ILE A 204 5.56 -24.51 13.96
N PRO A 205 4.44 -24.97 14.54
CA PRO A 205 4.36 -26.28 15.16
C PRO A 205 4.18 -27.41 14.13
N ASP A 206 4.61 -28.61 14.48
CA ASP A 206 4.26 -29.83 13.74
C ASP A 206 2.86 -30.31 14.14
N VAL A 207 1.87 -29.98 13.32
CA VAL A 207 0.46 -30.31 13.61
C VAL A 207 0.13 -31.75 13.19
N PRO A 208 -0.42 -32.62 14.07
CA PRO A 208 -0.80 -33.98 13.71
C PRO A 208 -1.90 -34.03 12.65
N VAL A 209 -1.83 -35.00 11.72
CA VAL A 209 -2.91 -35.28 10.76
C VAL A 209 -4.09 -35.88 11.50
N LYS A 210 -5.27 -35.26 11.36
CA LYS A 210 -6.54 -35.71 11.96
C LYS A 210 -7.53 -36.25 10.93
N ALA A 211 -7.44 -35.78 9.69
CA ALA A 211 -8.26 -36.26 8.59
C ALA A 211 -7.43 -36.39 7.31
N ARG A 212 -7.85 -37.30 6.45
CA ARG A 212 -7.28 -37.56 5.12
C ARG A 212 -8.42 -37.49 4.12
N LEU A 213 -8.27 -36.71 3.05
CA LEU A 213 -9.35 -36.61 2.06
C LEU A 213 -9.53 -37.93 1.27
N GLY A 214 -8.46 -38.70 1.06
CA GLY A 214 -8.52 -40.01 0.43
C GLY A 214 -9.43 -41.00 1.16
N ASP A 215 -9.45 -40.96 2.49
CA ASP A 215 -10.33 -41.78 3.35
C ASP A 215 -11.80 -41.37 3.22
N ARG A 216 -12.05 -40.13 2.77
CA ARG A 216 -13.38 -39.58 2.45
C ARG A 216 -13.75 -39.70 0.96
N GLY A 217 -12.95 -40.45 0.20
CA GLY A 217 -13.22 -40.79 -1.19
C GLY A 217 -12.57 -39.87 -2.22
N ALA A 218 -11.86 -38.81 -1.82
CA ALA A 218 -11.20 -37.91 -2.77
C ALA A 218 -10.09 -38.63 -3.57
N ARG A 219 -10.01 -38.36 -4.87
CA ARG A 219 -9.00 -38.88 -5.80
C ARG A 219 -8.44 -37.73 -6.64
N SER A 220 -7.23 -37.92 -7.15
CA SER A 220 -6.65 -36.99 -8.11
C SER A 220 -7.57 -36.86 -9.33
N GLY A 221 -7.89 -35.64 -9.74
CA GLY A 221 -8.85 -35.30 -10.79
C GLY A 221 -10.18 -34.79 -10.24
N ASP A 222 -10.47 -35.00 -8.95
CA ASP A 222 -11.72 -34.58 -8.34
C ASP A 222 -11.72 -33.07 -8.03
N ASP A 223 -12.91 -32.48 -8.07
CA ASP A 223 -13.18 -31.22 -7.41
C ASP A 223 -13.46 -31.47 -5.93
N ILE A 224 -12.57 -30.97 -5.08
CA ILE A 224 -12.60 -31.23 -3.63
C ILE A 224 -13.08 -30.02 -2.83
N ALA A 225 -13.48 -28.91 -3.46
CA ALA A 225 -13.76 -27.68 -2.73
C ALA A 225 -14.83 -27.89 -1.63
N ALA A 226 -15.91 -28.61 -1.94
CA ALA A 226 -16.96 -28.87 -0.96
C ALA A 226 -16.53 -29.83 0.16
N LEU A 227 -15.85 -30.90 -0.21
CA LEU A 227 -15.37 -31.89 0.74
C LEU A 227 -14.29 -31.31 1.67
N LEU A 228 -13.36 -30.50 1.14
CA LEU A 228 -12.31 -29.88 1.93
C LEU A 228 -12.88 -28.88 2.93
N ASP A 229 -13.87 -28.09 2.53
CA ASP A 229 -14.61 -27.15 3.40
C ASP A 229 -15.29 -27.89 4.57
N GLU A 230 -16.02 -28.96 4.27
CA GLU A 230 -16.68 -29.84 5.27
C GLU A 230 -15.68 -30.46 6.24
N VAL A 231 -14.62 -31.10 5.73
CA VAL A 231 -13.63 -31.79 6.58
C VAL A 231 -12.82 -30.80 7.43
N CYS A 232 -12.51 -29.61 6.90
CA CYS A 232 -11.87 -28.55 7.68
C CYS A 232 -12.76 -28.09 8.84
N GLN A 233 -14.07 -27.93 8.60
CA GLN A 233 -15.03 -27.59 9.64
C GLN A 233 -15.09 -28.68 10.72
N GLU A 234 -15.25 -29.95 10.33
CA GLU A 234 -15.28 -31.09 11.26
C GLU A 234 -14.01 -31.18 12.13
N VAL A 235 -12.84 -31.03 11.51
CA VAL A 235 -11.55 -31.06 12.23
C VAL A 235 -11.43 -29.86 13.18
N GLY A 236 -11.88 -28.68 12.76
CA GLY A 236 -11.92 -27.51 13.62
C GLY A 236 -12.82 -27.71 14.84
N GLU A 237 -14.04 -28.19 14.64
CA GLU A 237 -15.01 -28.48 15.71
C GLU A 237 -14.51 -29.59 16.66
N ALA A 238 -13.70 -30.52 16.16
CA ALA A 238 -13.04 -31.56 16.96
C ALA A 238 -11.77 -31.11 17.69
N GLY A 239 -11.46 -29.80 17.71
CA GLY A 239 -10.33 -29.23 18.45
C GLY A 239 -9.06 -28.99 17.64
N GLY A 240 -9.14 -29.09 16.30
CA GLY A 240 -8.07 -28.76 15.37
C GLY A 240 -7.15 -29.93 14.99
N GLY A 241 -6.36 -29.70 13.95
CA GLY A 241 -5.48 -30.69 13.35
C GLY A 241 -5.22 -30.41 11.87
N ALA A 242 -4.33 -31.22 11.28
CA ALA A 242 -4.05 -31.15 9.86
C ALA A 242 -5.03 -32.03 9.06
N VAL A 243 -5.60 -31.45 8.00
CA VAL A 243 -6.32 -32.14 6.94
C VAL A 243 -5.33 -32.41 5.82
N LEU A 244 -5.01 -33.69 5.62
CA LEU A 244 -4.07 -34.12 4.59
C LEU A 244 -4.79 -34.31 3.26
N ILE A 245 -4.24 -33.68 2.23
CA ILE A 245 -4.55 -33.91 0.83
C ILE A 245 -3.41 -34.74 0.25
N GLU A 246 -3.74 -35.94 -0.25
CA GLU A 246 -2.77 -36.86 -0.82
C GLU A 246 -2.07 -36.29 -2.08
N ALA A 247 -1.08 -37.03 -2.58
CA ALA A 247 -0.42 -36.65 -3.83
C ALA A 247 -1.41 -36.76 -5.00
N GLY A 248 -1.45 -35.75 -5.85
CA GLY A 248 -2.41 -35.64 -6.94
C GLY A 248 -2.64 -34.21 -7.39
N THR A 249 -3.42 -34.07 -8.45
CA THR A 249 -3.99 -32.79 -8.89
C THR A 249 -5.46 -32.78 -8.55
N TYR A 250 -5.94 -31.76 -7.85
CA TYR A 250 -7.33 -31.61 -7.44
C TYR A 250 -7.84 -30.24 -7.88
N PHE A 251 -9.14 -30.14 -8.11
CA PHE A 251 -9.79 -28.89 -8.51
C PHE A 251 -10.49 -28.22 -7.33
N LEU A 252 -10.57 -26.90 -7.40
CA LEU A 252 -11.37 -26.08 -6.49
C LEU A 252 -12.30 -25.19 -7.34
N SER A 253 -13.53 -25.64 -7.56
CA SER A 253 -14.53 -24.86 -8.34
C SER A 253 -15.18 -23.73 -7.54
N ARG A 254 -14.85 -23.61 -6.25
CA ARG A 254 -15.27 -22.52 -5.37
C ARG A 254 -14.21 -22.28 -4.30
N PRO A 255 -14.17 -21.08 -3.71
CA PRO A 255 -13.39 -20.85 -2.51
C PRO A 255 -13.73 -21.81 -1.36
N VAL A 256 -12.72 -22.06 -0.54
CA VAL A 256 -12.80 -22.81 0.72
C VAL A 256 -12.52 -21.85 1.86
N VAL A 257 -13.39 -21.80 2.87
CA VAL A 257 -13.34 -20.77 3.93
C VAL A 257 -13.16 -21.43 5.30
N ILE A 258 -12.06 -21.10 5.97
CA ILE A 258 -11.69 -21.66 7.26
C ILE A 258 -11.96 -20.59 8.33
N ARG A 259 -12.88 -20.90 9.24
CA ARG A 259 -13.31 -19.99 10.32
C ARG A 259 -13.00 -20.48 11.73
N THR A 260 -12.46 -21.69 11.83
CA THR A 260 -12.18 -22.34 13.11
C THR A 260 -10.68 -22.39 13.33
N SER A 261 -10.27 -22.10 14.57
CA SER A 261 -8.87 -22.18 15.00
C SER A 261 -8.32 -23.61 14.93
N GLY A 262 -7.00 -23.73 14.77
CA GLY A 262 -6.27 -25.00 14.84
C GLY A 262 -6.31 -25.84 13.56
N VAL A 263 -6.89 -25.36 12.47
CA VAL A 263 -7.03 -26.11 11.22
C VAL A 263 -5.85 -25.86 10.29
N VAL A 264 -5.21 -26.93 9.85
CA VAL A 264 -4.09 -26.88 8.89
C VAL A 264 -4.44 -27.65 7.62
N ILE A 265 -4.32 -27.01 6.45
CA ILE A 265 -4.41 -27.70 5.16
C ILE A 265 -3.01 -28.15 4.75
N ARG A 266 -2.80 -29.45 4.57
CA ARG A 266 -1.47 -30.02 4.26
C ARG A 266 -1.53 -30.86 3.00
N GLY A 267 -0.63 -30.60 2.04
CA GLY A 267 -0.37 -31.52 0.93
C GLY A 267 0.71 -32.56 1.24
N ALA A 268 0.87 -33.53 0.34
CA ALA A 268 1.92 -34.55 0.41
C ALA A 268 3.33 -34.03 0.03
N GLY A 269 3.45 -32.75 -0.32
CA GLY A 269 4.66 -32.08 -0.79
C GLY A 269 4.34 -31.01 -1.84
N ARG A 270 5.09 -29.92 -1.85
CA ARG A 270 4.89 -28.76 -2.75
C ARG A 270 4.72 -29.17 -4.21
N ASP A 271 5.56 -30.10 -4.68
CA ASP A 271 5.53 -30.60 -6.07
C ASP A 271 4.73 -31.89 -6.26
N ARG A 272 4.01 -32.34 -5.22
CA ARG A 272 3.27 -33.62 -5.20
C ARG A 272 1.75 -33.44 -5.10
N THR A 273 1.30 -32.38 -4.46
CA THR A 273 -0.11 -32.04 -4.32
C THR A 273 -0.35 -30.69 -4.98
N ARG A 274 -1.23 -30.63 -5.99
CA ARG A 274 -1.58 -29.41 -6.74
C ARG A 274 -3.07 -29.15 -6.65
N LEU A 275 -3.44 -27.96 -6.23
CA LEU A 275 -4.81 -27.44 -6.20
C LEU A 275 -4.98 -26.45 -7.35
N ILE A 276 -5.84 -26.79 -8.30
CA ILE A 276 -6.19 -25.94 -9.44
C ILE A 276 -7.50 -25.22 -9.11
N PHE A 277 -7.41 -23.92 -8.82
CA PHE A 277 -8.55 -23.05 -8.64
C PHE A 277 -9.15 -22.70 -10.01
N ASN A 278 -10.22 -23.40 -10.36
CA ASN A 278 -10.95 -23.31 -11.62
C ASN A 278 -12.36 -22.73 -11.38
N TYR A 279 -12.41 -21.63 -10.61
CA TYR A 279 -13.65 -20.94 -10.28
C TYR A 279 -14.39 -20.51 -11.57
N PRO A 280 -15.58 -21.06 -11.84
CA PRO A 280 -16.24 -20.90 -13.14
C PRO A 280 -16.94 -19.56 -13.30
N VAL A 281 -17.10 -18.79 -12.22
CA VAL A 281 -17.80 -17.50 -12.22
C VAL A 281 -16.85 -16.39 -12.65
N GLY A 282 -17.37 -15.45 -13.45
CA GLY A 282 -16.61 -14.30 -13.93
C GLY A 282 -15.48 -14.69 -14.86
N THR A 283 -15.76 -15.63 -15.76
CA THR A 283 -14.93 -15.96 -16.92
C THR A 283 -15.59 -15.39 -18.17
N PRO A 284 -14.86 -15.14 -19.28
CA PRO A 284 -15.45 -14.64 -20.52
C PRO A 284 -16.62 -15.49 -21.05
N GLU A 285 -16.67 -16.79 -20.72
CA GLU A 285 -17.75 -17.70 -21.11
C GLU A 285 -18.91 -17.75 -20.09
N ASN A 286 -18.67 -17.30 -18.86
CA ASN A 286 -19.63 -17.30 -17.75
C ASN A 286 -19.44 -16.03 -16.91
N ASP A 287 -19.83 -14.90 -17.52
CA ASP A 287 -19.50 -13.54 -17.09
C ASP A 287 -20.07 -13.14 -15.73
N ILE A 288 -21.12 -13.79 -15.22
CA ILE A 288 -21.77 -13.47 -13.95
C ILE A 288 -22.32 -14.73 -13.26
N GLY A 289 -22.20 -14.78 -11.94
CA GLY A 289 -22.70 -15.92 -11.15
C GLY A 289 -22.95 -15.58 -9.68
N PHE A 290 -23.95 -16.22 -9.10
CA PHE A 290 -24.14 -16.21 -7.65
C PHE A 290 -23.05 -17.05 -6.98
N VAL A 291 -22.31 -16.41 -6.06
CA VAL A 291 -21.43 -17.08 -5.11
C VAL A 291 -22.30 -17.80 -4.07
N TRP A 292 -23.31 -17.08 -3.59
CA TRP A 292 -24.38 -17.58 -2.73
C TRP A 292 -25.61 -16.69 -2.92
N PRO A 293 -26.84 -17.21 -2.87
CA PRO A 293 -27.21 -18.60 -2.61
C PRO A 293 -27.22 -19.51 -3.85
N PRO A 294 -27.11 -20.84 -3.66
CA PRO A 294 -27.47 -21.81 -4.69
C PRO A 294 -28.99 -21.81 -4.93
N GLU A 295 -29.41 -22.46 -6.02
CA GLU A 295 -30.83 -22.64 -6.36
C GLU A 295 -31.58 -23.36 -5.24
N GLY A 296 -32.75 -22.84 -4.87
CA GLY A 296 -33.62 -23.41 -3.83
C GLY A 296 -33.15 -23.17 -2.39
N ALA A 297 -32.11 -22.38 -2.15
CA ALA A 297 -31.61 -22.17 -0.79
C ALA A 297 -32.61 -21.41 0.10
N ARG A 298 -32.51 -21.68 1.41
CA ARG A 298 -33.16 -20.87 2.45
C ARG A 298 -32.24 -19.72 2.84
N VAL A 299 -32.75 -18.49 2.82
CA VAL A 299 -31.98 -17.25 3.08
C VAL A 299 -32.60 -16.52 4.28
N GLY A 300 -31.87 -16.47 5.40
CA GLY A 300 -32.27 -15.75 6.61
C GLY A 300 -31.69 -14.33 6.66
N PRO A 301 -32.02 -13.52 7.68
CA PRO A 301 -31.57 -12.12 7.77
C PRO A 301 -30.05 -11.94 7.69
N ALA A 302 -29.29 -12.82 8.34
CA ALA A 302 -27.83 -12.79 8.38
C ALA A 302 -27.14 -13.55 7.24
N THR A 303 -27.89 -14.24 6.37
CA THR A 303 -27.31 -14.99 5.24
C THR A 303 -26.80 -14.01 4.18
N PRO A 304 -25.54 -14.08 3.73
CA PRO A 304 -25.06 -13.23 2.65
C PRO A 304 -25.72 -13.60 1.32
N VAL A 305 -25.99 -12.62 0.47
CA VAL A 305 -26.33 -12.82 -0.95
C VAL A 305 -25.25 -12.10 -1.76
N GLU A 306 -24.45 -12.88 -2.48
CA GLU A 306 -23.22 -12.42 -3.12
C GLU A 306 -23.16 -12.91 -4.57
N VAL A 307 -22.82 -11.98 -5.46
CA VAL A 307 -22.68 -12.20 -6.90
C VAL A 307 -21.30 -11.72 -7.32
N HIS A 308 -20.61 -12.50 -8.14
CA HIS A 308 -19.38 -12.10 -8.82
C HIS A 308 -19.60 -12.02 -10.33
N ALA A 309 -18.85 -11.15 -10.98
CA ALA A 309 -18.81 -11.02 -12.43
C ALA A 309 -17.39 -10.80 -12.94
N TYR A 310 -17.19 -11.02 -14.25
CA TYR A 310 -15.91 -10.76 -14.89
C TYR A 310 -15.58 -9.27 -14.77
N HIS A 311 -14.38 -8.98 -14.28
CA HIS A 311 -14.06 -7.64 -13.78
C HIS A 311 -13.63 -6.66 -14.90
N ARG A 312 -13.15 -7.15 -16.04
CA ARG A 312 -12.67 -6.27 -17.12
C ARG A 312 -13.85 -5.64 -17.83
N GLU A 313 -13.77 -4.34 -18.05
CA GLU A 313 -14.86 -3.53 -18.62
C GLU A 313 -16.18 -3.57 -17.84
N LEU A 314 -16.22 -4.16 -16.65
CA LEU A 314 -17.42 -4.15 -15.81
C LEU A 314 -17.74 -2.71 -15.44
N LYS A 315 -18.95 -2.30 -15.75
CA LYS A 315 -19.46 -0.95 -15.50
C LYS A 315 -20.39 -0.95 -14.30
N ARG A 316 -21.26 -1.95 -14.16
CA ARG A 316 -22.29 -1.99 -13.11
C ARG A 316 -22.68 -3.42 -12.76
N LEU A 317 -22.92 -3.67 -11.47
CA LEU A 317 -23.70 -4.83 -11.01
C LEU A 317 -24.99 -4.37 -10.35
N ALA A 318 -26.06 -5.13 -10.56
CA ALA A 318 -27.32 -4.94 -9.87
C ALA A 318 -27.90 -6.28 -9.40
N LEU A 319 -28.53 -6.25 -8.24
CA LEU A 319 -29.30 -7.34 -7.69
C LEU A 319 -30.75 -6.89 -7.57
N HIS A 320 -31.65 -7.70 -8.11
CA HIS A 320 -33.08 -7.52 -8.09
C HIS A 320 -33.75 -8.71 -7.39
N ARG A 321 -34.91 -8.46 -6.81
CA ARG A 321 -35.82 -9.48 -6.28
C ARG A 321 -37.19 -9.28 -6.92
N ASP A 322 -37.70 -10.32 -7.59
CA ASP A 322 -39.01 -10.31 -8.27
C ASP A 322 -39.18 -9.06 -9.16
N GLY A 323 -38.10 -8.67 -9.86
CA GLY A 323 -38.01 -7.48 -10.72
C GLY A 323 -37.71 -6.16 -10.00
N GLN A 324 -37.83 -6.08 -8.67
CA GLN A 324 -37.55 -4.87 -7.89
C GLN A 324 -36.08 -4.78 -7.51
N LEU A 325 -35.48 -3.59 -7.63
CA LEU A 325 -34.06 -3.38 -7.32
C LEU A 325 -33.82 -3.51 -5.80
N VAL A 326 -32.86 -4.36 -5.42
CA VAL A 326 -32.35 -4.46 -4.05
C VAL A 326 -31.14 -3.56 -3.87
N LYS A 327 -30.13 -3.71 -4.74
CA LYS A 327 -28.90 -2.91 -4.72
C LYS A 327 -28.30 -2.84 -6.12
N ALA A 328 -27.74 -1.69 -6.45
CA ALA A 328 -26.88 -1.53 -7.61
C ALA A 328 -25.59 -0.82 -7.21
N GLN A 329 -24.52 -1.12 -7.92
CA GLN A 329 -23.20 -0.54 -7.70
C GLN A 329 -22.52 -0.30 -9.04
N GLU A 330 -22.08 0.94 -9.26
CA GLU A 330 -21.16 1.28 -10.34
C GLU A 330 -19.75 0.77 -9.98
N MET A 331 -19.08 0.19 -10.97
CA MET A 331 -17.81 -0.49 -10.81
C MET A 331 -16.68 0.39 -11.30
N ASN A 332 -15.89 0.87 -10.34
CA ASN A 332 -14.79 1.80 -10.55
C ASN A 332 -13.51 1.19 -9.97
N GLY A 333 -12.61 0.73 -10.84
CA GLY A 333 -11.29 0.23 -10.46
C GLY A 333 -11.15 -1.29 -10.50
N ALA A 334 -9.90 -1.75 -10.31
CA ALA A 334 -9.50 -3.13 -10.56
C ALA A 334 -10.10 -4.18 -9.58
N TRP A 335 -10.58 -3.73 -8.41
CA TRP A 335 -11.18 -4.57 -7.36
C TRP A 335 -12.70 -4.74 -7.46
N SER A 336 -13.34 -4.05 -8.40
CA SER A 336 -14.79 -4.03 -8.54
C SER A 336 -15.29 -5.20 -9.39
N TYR A 337 -15.48 -6.36 -8.77
CA TYR A 337 -15.96 -7.57 -9.46
C TYR A 337 -17.14 -8.26 -8.78
N GLY A 338 -17.59 -7.77 -7.62
CA GLY A 338 -18.63 -8.41 -6.83
C GLY A 338 -19.60 -7.42 -6.19
N LEU A 339 -20.80 -7.92 -5.90
CA LEU A 339 -21.84 -7.23 -5.15
C LEU A 339 -22.36 -8.17 -4.07
N ALA A 340 -22.32 -7.71 -2.82
CA ALA A 340 -22.86 -8.43 -1.67
C ALA A 340 -23.88 -7.59 -0.91
N VAL A 341 -24.93 -8.26 -0.41
CA VAL A 341 -25.94 -7.75 0.52
C VAL A 341 -26.27 -8.81 1.58
N SER A 342 -26.99 -8.42 2.63
CA SER A 342 -27.57 -9.39 3.57
C SER A 342 -28.93 -9.89 3.09
N GLY A 343 -29.37 -11.05 3.57
CA GLY A 343 -30.74 -11.53 3.38
C GLY A 343 -31.76 -10.55 3.96
N ALA A 344 -31.42 -9.83 5.03
CA ALA A 344 -32.24 -8.73 5.55
C ALA A 344 -32.44 -7.61 4.51
N ASP A 345 -31.42 -7.26 3.74
CA ASP A 345 -31.55 -6.26 2.67
C ASP A 345 -32.47 -6.74 1.54
N VAL A 346 -32.41 -8.04 1.21
CA VAL A 346 -33.34 -8.64 0.23
C VAL A 346 -34.77 -8.67 0.77
N MET A 347 -34.96 -8.99 2.05
CA MET A 347 -36.29 -9.03 2.68
C MET A 347 -36.94 -7.65 2.84
N LYS A 348 -36.15 -6.57 2.96
CA LYS A 348 -36.67 -5.20 2.92
C LYS A 348 -37.47 -4.94 1.63
N VAL A 349 -37.13 -5.63 0.54
CA VAL A 349 -37.82 -5.56 -0.75
C VAL A 349 -38.78 -6.74 -0.82
N GLY A 350 -39.97 -6.69 -0.23
CA GLY A 350 -41.04 -7.70 -0.45
C GLY A 350 -41.23 -8.80 0.62
N GLY A 351 -40.57 -8.74 1.77
CA GLY A 351 -40.81 -9.63 2.93
C GLY A 351 -40.32 -11.08 2.77
N PRO A 352 -40.65 -11.98 3.71
CA PRO A 352 -40.32 -13.42 3.60
C PRO A 352 -41.14 -14.13 2.51
N GLY A 353 -40.71 -15.32 2.11
CA GLY A 353 -41.40 -16.15 1.11
C GLY A 353 -40.49 -16.59 -0.04
N THR A 354 -41.08 -17.26 -1.03
CA THR A 354 -40.35 -17.62 -2.27
C THR A 354 -40.07 -16.36 -3.07
N ALA A 355 -38.83 -16.21 -3.54
CA ALA A 355 -38.40 -15.05 -4.32
C ALA A 355 -37.48 -15.47 -5.46
N THR A 356 -37.56 -14.78 -6.58
CA THR A 356 -36.59 -14.86 -7.67
C THR A 356 -35.57 -13.74 -7.51
N LEU A 357 -34.30 -14.11 -7.27
CA LEU A 357 -33.19 -13.18 -7.28
C LEU A 357 -32.61 -13.12 -8.69
N LEU A 358 -32.52 -11.93 -9.27
CA LEU A 358 -31.90 -11.69 -10.57
C LEU A 358 -30.67 -10.80 -10.36
N ALA A 359 -29.51 -11.27 -10.78
CA ALA A 359 -28.30 -10.48 -10.81
C ALA A 359 -27.95 -10.10 -12.24
N GLU A 360 -27.61 -8.84 -12.47
CA GLU A 360 -27.31 -8.29 -13.79
C GLU A 360 -25.94 -7.60 -13.78
N ALA A 361 -25.14 -7.87 -14.81
CA ALA A 361 -23.90 -7.17 -15.12
C ALA A 361 -24.07 -6.34 -16.40
N GLU A 362 -23.59 -5.10 -16.36
CA GLU A 362 -23.43 -4.23 -17.53
C GLU A 362 -21.95 -3.90 -17.72
N TYR A 363 -21.48 -4.00 -18.97
CA TYR A 363 -20.12 -3.71 -19.38
C TYR A 363 -20.03 -2.41 -20.18
N ARG A 364 -18.83 -1.82 -20.26
CA ARG A 364 -18.59 -0.52 -20.90
C ARG A 364 -18.83 -0.52 -22.41
N ASP A 365 -18.76 -1.67 -23.07
CA ASP A 365 -19.10 -1.87 -24.48
C ASP A 365 -20.62 -1.99 -24.74
N GLY A 366 -21.44 -1.94 -23.67
CA GLY A 366 -22.89 -2.10 -23.74
C GLY A 366 -23.37 -3.55 -23.59
N HIS A 367 -22.46 -4.53 -23.49
CA HIS A 367 -22.82 -5.91 -23.20
C HIS A 367 -23.53 -6.02 -21.84
N LYS A 368 -24.59 -6.83 -21.78
CA LYS A 368 -25.37 -7.08 -20.56
C LYS A 368 -25.64 -8.57 -20.40
N VAL A 369 -25.43 -9.09 -19.20
CA VAL A 369 -25.65 -10.49 -18.86
C VAL A 369 -26.40 -10.57 -17.54
N ALA A 370 -27.28 -11.55 -17.40
CA ALA A 370 -28.01 -11.76 -16.17
C ALA A 370 -28.09 -13.25 -15.81
N VAL A 371 -28.15 -13.52 -14.52
CA VAL A 371 -28.35 -14.85 -13.95
C VAL A 371 -29.39 -14.77 -12.85
N GLN A 372 -30.23 -15.79 -12.71
CA GLN A 372 -31.28 -15.83 -11.70
C GLN A 372 -31.19 -17.06 -10.79
N ARG A 373 -31.72 -16.93 -9.58
CA ARG A 373 -31.90 -18.01 -8.60
C ARG A 373 -33.26 -17.91 -7.92
N CYS A 374 -33.95 -19.03 -7.76
CA CYS A 374 -35.10 -19.10 -6.87
C CYS A 374 -34.65 -19.44 -5.46
N VAL A 375 -35.16 -18.73 -4.46
CA VAL A 375 -34.80 -18.94 -3.04
C VAL A 375 -36.05 -18.86 -2.16
N THR A 376 -35.92 -19.30 -0.91
CA THR A 376 -36.94 -19.08 0.13
C THR A 376 -36.38 -18.18 1.22
N LEU A 377 -36.90 -16.96 1.31
CA LEU A 377 -36.57 -16.00 2.38
C LEU A 377 -37.34 -16.38 3.65
N ILE A 378 -36.63 -16.52 4.77
CA ILE A 378 -37.19 -16.93 6.05
C ILE A 378 -36.92 -15.87 7.13
N GLU A 379 -37.90 -15.60 8.00
CA GLU A 379 -37.77 -14.60 9.07
C GLU A 379 -36.84 -15.07 10.19
N GLU A 380 -36.87 -16.37 10.51
CA GLU A 380 -36.00 -17.04 11.46
C GLU A 380 -35.34 -18.25 10.82
N GLY A 381 -34.04 -18.40 11.05
CA GLY A 381 -33.31 -19.60 10.63
C GLY A 381 -32.01 -19.76 11.41
N ASP A 382 -31.80 -20.97 11.93
CA ASP A 382 -30.58 -21.52 12.55
C ASP A 382 -29.38 -21.61 11.59
N GLN A 383 -29.28 -20.70 10.62
CA GLN A 383 -28.08 -20.61 9.80
C GLN A 383 -27.12 -19.73 10.62
N PRO A 384 -26.03 -20.28 11.20
CA PRO A 384 -25.03 -19.44 11.84
C PRO A 384 -24.67 -18.37 10.83
N ALA A 385 -24.64 -17.12 11.27
CA ALA A 385 -24.15 -16.03 10.46
C ALA A 385 -22.85 -16.53 9.84
N ARG A 386 -22.84 -16.80 8.54
CA ARG A 386 -21.58 -16.88 7.79
C ARG A 386 -21.12 -15.43 7.78
N GLU A 387 -20.55 -15.01 8.91
CA GLU A 387 -20.19 -13.64 9.24
C GLU A 387 -19.35 -13.13 8.07
N ARG A 388 -19.94 -12.15 7.36
CA ARG A 388 -19.35 -11.36 6.27
C ARG A 388 -18.30 -12.11 5.44
N SER A 389 -18.67 -12.65 4.30
CA SER A 389 -17.69 -12.80 3.23
C SER A 389 -18.12 -11.93 2.05
N CYS A 390 -17.24 -11.01 1.67
CA CYS A 390 -16.89 -10.97 0.26
C CYS A 390 -15.83 -12.06 0.09
N MET A 391 -16.07 -13.07 -0.74
CA MET A 391 -15.08 -14.12 -0.95
C MET A 391 -13.93 -13.56 -1.81
N THR A 392 -12.81 -13.25 -1.16
CA THR A 392 -11.65 -12.60 -1.79
C THR A 392 -10.49 -13.55 -2.08
N ALA A 393 -10.51 -14.79 -1.57
CA ALA A 393 -9.42 -15.76 -1.77
C ALA A 393 -9.93 -17.17 -2.10
N ALA A 394 -9.12 -17.97 -2.81
CA ALA A 394 -9.41 -19.37 -3.09
C ALA A 394 -9.36 -20.22 -1.81
N LEU A 395 -8.37 -19.95 -0.94
CA LEU A 395 -8.23 -20.55 0.39
C LEU A 395 -8.22 -19.41 1.40
N PHE A 396 -9.38 -19.17 2.03
CA PHE A 396 -9.60 -18.01 2.87
C PHE A 396 -9.69 -18.40 4.34
N PHE A 397 -8.67 -18.01 5.11
CA PHE A 397 -8.64 -18.19 6.55
C PHE A 397 -9.08 -16.89 7.21
N THR A 398 -10.26 -16.87 7.83
CA THR A 398 -10.86 -15.63 8.35
C THR A 398 -11.42 -15.76 9.76
N GLY A 399 -11.03 -14.82 10.63
CA GLY A 399 -11.65 -14.60 11.95
C GLY A 399 -13.00 -13.87 11.88
N GLY A 400 -13.57 -13.61 13.06
CA GLY A 400 -14.87 -12.95 13.25
C GLY A 400 -14.80 -11.41 13.25
N GLY A 401 -13.61 -10.81 13.17
CA GLY A 401 -13.44 -9.37 13.04
C GLY A 401 -13.52 -8.58 14.35
N LEU A 402 -13.97 -7.32 14.27
CA LEU A 402 -14.07 -6.40 15.40
C LEU A 402 -15.45 -6.45 16.04
N ASP A 403 -15.51 -6.48 17.38
CA ASP A 403 -16.72 -6.19 18.14
C ASP A 403 -17.16 -4.74 17.91
N GLU A 404 -18.45 -4.44 18.02
CA GLU A 404 -18.99 -3.08 17.80
C GLU A 404 -18.61 -2.10 18.92
N ARG A 405 -18.40 -2.58 20.14
CA ARG A 405 -18.12 -1.72 21.30
C ARG A 405 -16.71 -1.15 21.24
N GLU A 406 -16.62 0.17 21.36
CA GLU A 406 -15.37 0.90 21.57
C GLU A 406 -15.12 1.14 23.07
N TYR A 407 -13.88 0.90 23.51
CA TYR A 407 -13.40 1.15 24.86
C TYR A 407 -12.47 2.37 24.82
N ALA A 408 -12.98 3.52 25.23
CA ALA A 408 -12.22 4.78 25.19
C ALA A 408 -11.10 4.81 26.23
N LEU A 409 -9.93 5.32 25.83
CA LEU A 409 -8.82 5.57 26.75
C LEU A 409 -9.14 6.73 27.72
N ALA A 410 -8.60 6.66 28.93
CA ALA A 410 -8.64 7.71 29.95
C ALA A 410 -7.29 8.44 30.14
N ALA A 411 -6.21 7.91 29.56
CA ALA A 411 -4.89 8.53 29.51
C ALA A 411 -4.25 8.28 28.14
N ASP A 412 -3.29 9.12 27.73
CA ASP A 412 -2.47 8.83 26.55
C ASP A 412 -1.75 7.50 26.76
N ALA A 413 -1.83 6.60 25.77
CA ALA A 413 -1.04 5.39 25.78
C ALA A 413 0.21 5.61 24.94
N ARG A 414 1.37 5.65 25.58
CA ARG A 414 2.64 6.04 24.95
C ARG A 414 3.38 4.83 24.44
N ARG A 415 4.19 5.03 23.40
CA ARG A 415 5.17 4.05 22.94
C ARG A 415 5.97 3.51 24.12
N GLY A 416 6.11 2.20 24.19
CA GLY A 416 6.78 1.50 25.28
C GLY A 416 5.87 1.08 26.45
N ASP A 417 4.68 1.66 26.59
CA ASP A 417 3.74 1.30 27.65
C ASP A 417 3.26 -0.13 27.49
N THR A 418 3.05 -0.82 28.62
CA THR A 418 2.36 -2.12 28.68
C THR A 418 1.09 -2.06 29.51
N VAL A 419 0.73 -0.89 30.04
CA VAL A 419 -0.47 -0.68 30.85
C VAL A 419 -1.31 0.42 30.21
N LEU A 420 -2.50 0.05 29.77
CA LEU A 420 -3.50 0.95 29.21
C LEU A 420 -4.47 1.36 30.31
N VAL A 421 -4.92 2.62 30.30
CA VAL A 421 -5.92 3.11 31.25
C VAL A 421 -7.17 3.51 30.48
N PHE A 422 -8.29 2.83 30.75
CA PHE A 422 -9.57 3.06 30.09
C PHE A 422 -10.51 3.91 30.96
N LYS A 423 -11.51 4.53 30.34
CA LYS A 423 -12.61 5.18 31.08
C LYS A 423 -13.53 4.14 31.72
N ASP A 424 -13.82 3.11 30.95
CA ASP A 424 -14.59 1.93 31.34
C ASP A 424 -14.11 0.75 30.49
N ILE A 425 -13.74 -0.34 31.15
CA ILE A 425 -13.32 -1.57 30.49
C ILE A 425 -14.50 -2.50 30.18
N GLY A 426 -15.68 -2.23 30.74
CA GLY A 426 -16.84 -3.10 30.62
C GLY A 426 -16.53 -4.54 31.03
N ASP A 427 -16.62 -5.44 30.04
CA ASP A 427 -16.45 -6.88 30.17
C ASP A 427 -15.08 -7.39 29.68
N LEU A 428 -14.12 -6.50 29.39
CA LEU A 428 -12.76 -6.90 29.03
C LEU A 428 -12.10 -7.67 30.17
N LYS A 429 -11.43 -8.78 29.84
CA LYS A 429 -10.74 -9.66 30.79
C LYS A 429 -9.43 -10.19 30.22
N ALA A 430 -8.59 -10.77 31.09
CA ALA A 430 -7.39 -11.47 30.67
C ALA A 430 -7.72 -12.56 29.63
N GLY A 431 -6.88 -12.68 28.61
CA GLY A 431 -7.08 -13.56 27.45
C GLY A 431 -7.85 -12.93 26.30
N ASP A 432 -8.63 -11.85 26.53
CA ASP A 432 -9.23 -11.11 25.43
C ASP A 432 -8.15 -10.45 24.58
N ARG A 433 -8.43 -10.27 23.28
CA ARG A 433 -7.57 -9.53 22.35
C ARG A 433 -8.21 -8.25 21.93
N ILE A 434 -7.39 -7.23 21.71
CA ILE A 434 -7.84 -5.91 21.31
C ILE A 434 -7.04 -5.39 20.11
N GLU A 435 -7.73 -4.65 19.25
CA GLU A 435 -7.13 -3.65 18.38
C GLU A 435 -7.16 -2.31 19.12
N LEU A 436 -6.01 -1.67 19.27
CA LEU A 436 -5.92 -0.28 19.68
C LEU A 436 -5.87 0.57 18.41
N HIS A 437 -6.70 1.61 18.32
CA HIS A 437 -6.85 2.45 17.13
C HIS A 437 -6.76 3.93 17.52
N ALA A 438 -5.94 4.69 16.80
CA ALA A 438 -5.92 6.15 16.84
C ALA A 438 -6.49 6.73 15.52
N PRO A 439 -7.76 7.19 15.51
CA PRO A 439 -8.45 7.68 14.32
C PRO A 439 -7.70 8.77 13.54
N GLY A 440 -8.02 8.90 12.25
CA GLY A 440 -7.47 9.95 11.40
C GLY A 440 -8.10 11.32 11.66
N THR A 441 -7.72 11.99 12.75
CA THR A 441 -8.30 13.29 13.10
C THR A 441 -7.72 14.44 12.27
N ARG A 442 -8.47 15.56 12.20
CA ARG A 442 -7.96 16.83 11.63
C ARG A 442 -6.64 17.26 12.27
N ARG A 443 -6.45 17.02 13.58
CA ARG A 443 -5.19 17.32 14.27
C ARG A 443 -4.04 16.52 13.67
N PHE A 444 -4.23 15.21 13.46
CA PHE A 444 -3.22 14.35 12.86
C PHE A 444 -3.00 14.67 11.37
N GLN A 445 -4.06 15.05 10.65
CA GLN A 445 -3.97 15.57 9.29
C GLN A 445 -3.15 16.84 9.20
N GLU A 446 -3.38 17.82 10.07
CA GLU A 446 -2.59 19.05 10.12
C GLU A 446 -1.13 18.76 10.49
N LEU A 447 -0.91 17.79 11.39
CA LEU A 447 0.43 17.39 11.82
C LEU A 447 1.24 16.76 10.68
N THR A 448 0.63 15.85 9.91
CA THR A 448 1.33 15.09 8.86
C THR A 448 1.12 15.67 7.45
N GLN A 449 0.23 16.67 7.35
CA GLN A 449 -0.13 17.43 6.16
C GLN A 449 -0.59 16.56 4.99
N HIS A 450 -1.18 15.41 5.28
CA HIS A 450 -1.61 14.53 4.21
C HIS A 450 -2.92 14.99 3.59
N LEU A 451 -3.13 14.61 2.32
CA LEU A 451 -4.31 14.95 1.55
C LEU A 451 -5.26 13.77 1.35
N ALA A 452 -4.96 12.61 1.96
CA ALA A 452 -5.79 11.42 1.82
C ALA A 452 -7.22 11.60 2.36
N GLY A 453 -8.22 11.06 1.65
CA GLY A 453 -9.64 11.06 2.07
C GLY A 453 -9.90 10.32 3.39
N SER A 454 -10.93 10.73 4.13
CA SER A 454 -11.04 10.71 5.61
C SER A 454 -11.22 9.37 6.38
N ASP A 455 -11.03 9.50 7.70
CA ASP A 455 -11.47 8.75 8.90
C ASP A 455 -10.76 7.47 9.35
N ASP A 456 -10.15 6.68 8.47
CA ASP A 456 -9.61 5.35 8.82
C ASP A 456 -8.10 5.20 8.50
N TRP A 457 -7.27 6.19 8.89
CA TRP A 457 -5.82 5.96 8.91
C TRP A 457 -5.50 4.90 9.95
N LYS A 458 -4.96 3.78 9.47
CA LYS A 458 -4.60 2.60 10.26
C LYS A 458 -3.39 2.84 11.16
N ARG A 459 -3.49 3.79 12.08
CA ARG A 459 -2.66 3.82 13.29
C ARG A 459 -3.26 2.82 14.27
N ILE A 460 -2.94 1.56 14.03
CA ILE A 460 -3.49 0.42 14.75
C ILE A 460 -2.39 -0.44 15.36
N GLY A 461 -2.74 -1.20 16.39
CA GLY A 461 -1.90 -2.25 16.94
C GLY A 461 -2.73 -3.34 17.62
N PHE A 462 -2.25 -4.58 17.57
CA PHE A 462 -2.94 -5.74 18.13
C PHE A 462 -2.24 -6.27 19.38
N TYR A 463 -3.02 -6.45 20.45
CA TYR A 463 -2.53 -6.83 21.78
C TYR A 463 -3.43 -7.87 22.45
N GLU A 464 -2.83 -8.70 23.30
CA GLU A 464 -3.53 -9.63 24.19
C GLU A 464 -3.53 -9.07 25.61
N ILE A 465 -4.69 -9.06 26.26
CA ILE A 465 -4.83 -8.63 27.65
C ILE A 465 -4.26 -9.71 28.57
N ARG A 466 -3.25 -9.34 29.37
CA ARG A 466 -2.61 -10.21 30.36
C ARG A 466 -3.25 -10.10 31.73
N ALA A 467 -3.66 -8.92 32.14
CA ALA A 467 -4.27 -8.67 33.44
C ALA A 467 -5.18 -7.44 33.40
N VAL A 468 -6.14 -7.42 34.31
CA VAL A 468 -7.07 -6.31 34.52
C VAL A 468 -7.12 -5.97 36.01
N ASP A 469 -6.91 -4.70 36.34
CA ASP A 469 -7.01 -4.14 37.70
C ASP A 469 -7.83 -2.84 37.65
N GLY A 470 -9.12 -2.94 38.01
CA GLY A 470 -10.09 -1.88 37.76
C GLY A 470 -10.11 -1.49 36.28
N ASN A 471 -9.87 -0.21 35.99
CA ASN A 471 -9.81 0.30 34.60
C ASN A 471 -8.39 0.25 33.99
N ARG A 472 -7.43 -0.41 34.64
CA ARG A 472 -6.06 -0.57 34.15
C ARG A 472 -5.92 -1.95 33.52
N VAL A 473 -5.50 -1.99 32.27
CA VAL A 473 -5.37 -3.21 31.46
C VAL A 473 -3.91 -3.39 31.10
N THR A 474 -3.30 -4.50 31.53
CA THR A 474 -1.94 -4.86 31.15
C THR A 474 -1.97 -5.67 29.86
N VAL A 475 -1.17 -5.29 28.86
CA VAL A 475 -1.04 -5.99 27.57
C VAL A 475 0.26 -6.79 27.47
N ASN A 476 0.30 -7.75 26.54
CA ASN A 476 1.41 -8.69 26.37
C ASN A 476 2.72 -8.10 25.81
N GLN A 477 2.68 -6.89 25.25
CA GLN A 477 3.81 -6.27 24.56
C GLN A 477 3.81 -4.75 24.76
N PRO A 478 5.00 -4.10 24.74
CA PRO A 478 5.07 -2.65 24.72
C PRO A 478 4.45 -2.09 23.43
N LEU A 479 3.77 -0.95 23.52
CA LEU A 479 3.23 -0.26 22.35
C LEU A 479 4.36 0.20 21.41
N ARG A 480 4.17 0.04 20.10
CA ARG A 480 5.14 0.48 19.07
C ARG A 480 5.05 1.97 18.72
N ILE A 481 3.87 2.56 18.93
CA ILE A 481 3.55 3.96 18.66
C ILE A 481 2.67 4.53 19.78
N ASP A 482 2.52 5.85 19.79
CA ASP A 482 1.58 6.55 20.67
C ASP A 482 0.14 6.44 20.17
N PHE A 483 -0.79 6.34 21.13
CA PHE A 483 -2.24 6.42 20.94
C PHE A 483 -2.79 7.55 21.82
N PRO A 484 -2.85 8.79 21.30
CA PRO A 484 -3.14 9.97 22.09
C PRO A 484 -4.66 10.19 22.30
N LEU A 485 -5.04 10.70 23.47
CA LEU A 485 -6.40 11.14 23.77
C LEU A 485 -6.86 12.27 22.85
N ALA A 486 -5.94 13.12 22.41
CA ALA A 486 -6.21 14.21 21.47
C ALA A 486 -6.73 13.71 20.11
N ASP A 487 -6.54 12.42 19.79
CA ASP A 487 -7.10 11.79 18.60
C ASP A 487 -8.29 10.88 18.91
N SER A 488 -8.83 10.92 20.13
CA SER A 488 -9.92 10.05 20.59
C SER A 488 -9.58 8.56 20.44
N ALA A 489 -8.34 8.18 20.72
CA ALA A 489 -7.91 6.79 20.62
C ALA A 489 -8.72 5.85 21.54
N TYR A 490 -9.00 4.65 21.04
CA TYR A 490 -9.84 3.65 21.69
C TYR A 490 -9.34 2.24 21.38
N ALA A 491 -9.85 1.25 22.12
CA ALA A 491 -9.69 -0.16 21.79
C ALA A 491 -11.02 -0.79 21.35
N ARG A 492 -10.95 -1.84 20.54
CA ARG A 492 -12.08 -2.74 20.24
C ARG A 492 -11.63 -4.18 20.45
N ARG A 493 -12.51 -5.03 20.98
CA ARG A 493 -12.22 -6.46 21.06
C ARG A 493 -12.17 -7.05 19.64
N VAL A 494 -11.20 -7.93 19.40
CA VAL A 494 -11.03 -8.65 18.12
C VAL A 494 -11.29 -10.14 18.28
N ARG A 495 -11.95 -10.74 17.28
CA ARG A 495 -12.22 -12.17 17.17
C ARG A 495 -11.38 -12.73 16.03
N MET A 496 -10.31 -13.43 16.38
CA MET A 496 -9.32 -13.94 15.42
C MET A 496 -9.28 -15.46 15.43
N ILE A 497 -9.01 -16.08 14.28
CA ILE A 497 -8.63 -17.49 14.22
C ILE A 497 -7.17 -17.66 14.64
N GLU A 498 -6.87 -18.81 15.22
CA GLU A 498 -5.55 -19.07 15.79
C GLU A 498 -4.95 -20.37 15.30
N ARG A 499 -3.62 -20.42 15.19
CA ARG A 499 -2.88 -21.66 14.94
C ARG A 499 -3.37 -22.42 13.70
N CYS A 500 -3.84 -21.67 12.71
CA CYS A 500 -4.24 -22.21 11.42
C CYS A 500 -3.07 -22.11 10.44
N GLY A 501 -3.07 -22.99 9.43
CA GLY A 501 -2.01 -22.94 8.44
C GLY A 501 -2.33 -23.63 7.13
N ILE A 502 -1.46 -23.37 6.16
CA ILE A 502 -1.41 -24.14 4.92
C ILE A 502 0.03 -24.48 4.58
N GLU A 503 0.25 -25.72 4.13
CA GLU A 503 1.59 -26.18 3.83
C GLU A 503 1.71 -27.30 2.79
N HIS A 504 2.89 -27.38 2.18
CA HIS A 504 3.35 -28.52 1.37
C HIS A 504 2.47 -28.83 0.15
N LEU A 505 2.06 -27.81 -0.60
CA LEU A 505 1.26 -27.96 -1.82
C LEU A 505 1.50 -26.83 -2.82
N THR A 506 1.01 -27.01 -4.05
CA THR A 506 0.90 -25.95 -5.06
C THR A 506 -0.55 -25.48 -5.17
N VAL A 507 -0.76 -24.17 -5.28
CA VAL A 507 -2.03 -23.56 -5.68
C VAL A 507 -1.85 -22.88 -7.03
N GLU A 508 -2.75 -23.12 -7.97
CA GLU A 508 -2.70 -22.53 -9.31
C GLU A 508 -4.06 -21.97 -9.69
N HIS A 509 -4.12 -20.75 -10.24
CA HIS A 509 -5.38 -20.24 -10.77
C HIS A 509 -5.43 -20.37 -12.28
N THR A 510 -6.54 -20.89 -12.78
CA THR A 510 -6.91 -20.81 -14.20
C THR A 510 -7.93 -19.71 -14.45
N CYS A 511 -8.67 -19.28 -13.43
CA CYS A 511 -9.57 -18.14 -13.50
C CYS A 511 -8.80 -16.81 -13.36
N ARG A 512 -9.25 -15.77 -14.06
CA ARG A 512 -8.62 -14.45 -14.07
C ARG A 512 -9.30 -13.41 -13.19
N LEU A 513 -10.26 -13.80 -12.36
CA LEU A 513 -10.80 -12.87 -11.35
C LEU A 513 -9.71 -12.47 -10.35
N PRO A 514 -9.76 -11.24 -9.80
CA PRO A 514 -8.78 -10.76 -8.82
C PRO A 514 -9.00 -11.36 -7.43
N ILE A 515 -8.99 -12.69 -7.36
CA ILE A 515 -9.11 -13.50 -6.16
C ILE A 515 -7.70 -13.90 -5.70
N HIS A 516 -7.40 -13.70 -4.43
CA HIS A 516 -6.14 -14.12 -3.81
C HIS A 516 -6.01 -15.65 -3.80
N SER A 517 -4.78 -16.18 -3.76
CA SER A 517 -4.61 -17.64 -3.66
C SER A 517 -4.80 -18.13 -2.23
N VAL A 518 -4.03 -17.59 -1.29
CA VAL A 518 -4.14 -17.86 0.14
C VAL A 518 -4.15 -16.53 0.89
N MET A 519 -5.19 -16.33 1.72
CA MET A 519 -5.35 -15.12 2.51
C MET A 519 -5.65 -15.46 3.96
N PHE A 520 -4.92 -14.83 4.88
CA PHE A 520 -5.28 -14.75 6.30
C PHE A 520 -5.86 -13.38 6.60
N ASP A 521 -7.07 -13.34 7.13
CA ASP A 521 -7.71 -12.13 7.62
C ASP A 521 -8.16 -12.37 9.07
N TRP A 522 -7.82 -11.47 9.99
CA TRP A 522 -8.05 -11.72 11.42
C TRP A 522 -7.40 -13.02 11.92
N GLY A 523 -6.15 -13.27 11.53
CA GLY A 523 -5.34 -14.39 11.98
C GLY A 523 -4.40 -14.02 13.13
N TRP A 524 -4.15 -15.00 14.02
CA TRP A 524 -3.24 -14.86 15.15
C TRP A 524 -2.39 -16.12 15.34
N ASN A 525 -1.06 -16.02 15.23
CA ASN A 525 -0.16 -17.20 15.23
C ASN A 525 -0.49 -18.22 14.13
N CYS A 526 -0.62 -17.75 12.88
CA CYS A 526 -0.95 -18.60 11.73
C CYS A 526 0.20 -18.62 10.71
N TRP A 527 0.19 -19.55 9.76
CA TRP A 527 1.29 -19.68 8.80
C TRP A 527 0.90 -20.12 7.38
N ILE A 528 1.72 -19.71 6.43
CA ILE A 528 1.77 -20.20 5.05
C ILE A 528 3.18 -20.73 4.84
N ARG A 529 3.36 -22.05 4.75
CA ARG A 529 4.70 -22.68 4.76
C ARG A 529 4.92 -23.61 3.58
N ASN A 530 6.02 -23.44 2.85
CA ASN A 530 6.43 -24.37 1.79
C ASN A 530 5.30 -24.64 0.77
N ILE A 531 4.70 -23.56 0.26
CA ILE A 531 3.75 -23.63 -0.85
C ILE A 531 4.34 -23.02 -2.12
N LYS A 532 3.77 -23.42 -3.25
CA LYS A 532 3.97 -22.72 -4.52
C LYS A 532 2.65 -22.11 -4.98
N VAL A 533 2.67 -20.87 -5.44
CA VAL A 533 1.54 -20.22 -6.11
C VAL A 533 1.91 -19.97 -7.58
N VAL A 534 1.05 -20.43 -8.49
CA VAL A 534 1.20 -20.23 -9.93
C VAL A 534 0.04 -19.37 -10.44
N ASN A 535 0.37 -18.19 -10.97
CA ASN A 535 -0.58 -17.22 -11.52
C ASN A 535 -1.75 -16.93 -10.58
N SER A 536 -1.51 -16.30 -9.43
CA SER A 536 -2.61 -15.85 -8.56
C SER A 536 -3.61 -14.95 -9.31
N GLY A 537 -4.88 -14.93 -8.88
CA GLY A 537 -5.84 -13.96 -9.42
C GLY A 537 -5.45 -12.53 -9.04
N ALA A 538 -5.11 -12.29 -7.77
CA ALA A 538 -4.53 -11.06 -7.25
C ALA A 538 -3.25 -11.36 -6.45
N ASN A 539 -3.30 -11.31 -5.11
CA ASN A 539 -2.15 -11.63 -4.25
C ASN A 539 -2.01 -13.15 -4.03
N GLY A 540 -0.79 -13.66 -3.95
CA GLY A 540 -0.53 -15.11 -3.84
C GLY A 540 -0.64 -15.63 -2.40
N ALA A 541 0.32 -15.26 -1.56
CA ALA A 541 0.29 -15.51 -0.13
C ALA A 541 0.26 -14.14 0.57
N TYR A 542 -0.81 -13.88 1.32
CA TYR A 542 -1.08 -12.54 1.85
C TYR A 542 -1.77 -12.61 3.21
N ALA A 543 -1.61 -11.57 4.02
CA ALA A 543 -2.38 -11.41 5.25
C ALA A 543 -2.84 -9.97 5.46
N GLU A 544 -4.01 -9.85 6.08
CA GLU A 544 -4.65 -8.60 6.47
C GLU A 544 -5.13 -8.65 7.92
N ARG A 545 -5.10 -7.51 8.64
CA ARG A 545 -5.70 -7.35 9.98
C ARG A 545 -5.31 -8.48 10.95
N SER A 546 -4.04 -8.86 10.93
CA SER A 546 -3.54 -10.07 11.57
C SER A 546 -2.29 -9.79 12.41
N LYS A 547 -1.98 -10.71 13.33
CA LYS A 547 -0.75 -10.65 14.14
C LYS A 547 -0.03 -11.99 14.10
N TRP A 548 1.31 -11.94 14.08
CA TRP A 548 2.15 -13.15 14.16
C TRP A 548 1.86 -14.17 13.04
N ILE A 549 1.73 -13.67 11.82
CA ILE A 549 1.65 -14.51 10.63
C ILE A 549 3.06 -14.81 10.13
N GLU A 550 3.35 -16.08 9.82
CA GLU A 550 4.58 -16.47 9.13
C GLU A 550 4.30 -16.92 7.69
N ILE A 551 4.89 -16.24 6.73
CA ILE A 551 4.97 -16.70 5.33
C ILE A 551 6.40 -17.17 5.10
N ARG A 552 6.61 -18.49 4.95
CA ARG A 552 7.94 -19.10 4.95
C ARG A 552 8.13 -20.13 3.85
N ASP A 553 9.32 -20.17 3.24
CA ASP A 553 9.72 -21.18 2.25
C ASP A 553 8.81 -21.23 0.99
N CYS A 554 8.19 -20.10 0.62
CA CYS A 554 7.20 -20.04 -0.45
C CYS A 554 7.78 -19.60 -1.79
N GLU A 555 7.21 -20.12 -2.88
CA GLU A 555 7.45 -19.64 -4.24
C GLU A 555 6.17 -19.03 -4.80
N LEU A 556 6.17 -17.73 -5.11
CA LEU A 556 5.04 -17.02 -5.73
C LEU A 556 5.44 -16.59 -7.13
N ASP A 557 4.80 -17.11 -8.17
CA ASP A 557 5.15 -16.79 -9.55
C ASP A 557 3.92 -16.40 -10.37
N GLY A 558 3.88 -15.11 -10.71
CA GLY A 558 2.86 -14.53 -11.57
C GLY A 558 1.54 -14.22 -10.85
N ALA A 559 0.93 -13.13 -11.31
CA ALA A 559 -0.47 -12.78 -11.05
C ALA A 559 -1.15 -12.45 -12.38
N TRP A 560 -2.42 -12.86 -12.52
CA TRP A 560 -3.26 -12.55 -13.69
C TRP A 560 -3.59 -11.06 -13.77
N ASN A 561 -3.85 -10.43 -12.62
CA ASN A 561 -4.17 -9.02 -12.55
C ASN A 561 -3.06 -8.24 -11.85
N ARG A 562 -2.53 -7.26 -12.57
CA ARG A 562 -1.42 -6.39 -12.15
C ARG A 562 -1.78 -4.92 -12.37
N ASP A 563 -3.06 -4.62 -12.20
CA ASP A 563 -3.56 -3.26 -12.20
C ASP A 563 -3.50 -2.70 -10.76
N GLY A 564 -3.92 -1.45 -10.57
CA GLY A 564 -3.88 -0.75 -9.28
C GLY A 564 -4.47 -1.57 -8.13
N GLY A 565 -3.75 -1.65 -7.01
CA GLY A 565 -4.18 -2.36 -5.81
C GLY A 565 -3.87 -3.86 -5.75
N GLN A 566 -3.34 -4.52 -6.79
CA GLN A 566 -3.21 -5.99 -6.87
C GLN A 566 -1.78 -6.50 -7.10
N ALA A 567 -1.59 -7.84 -7.07
CA ALA A 567 -0.32 -8.52 -7.30
C ALA A 567 0.77 -8.13 -6.29
N TYR A 568 0.41 -8.26 -5.01
CA TYR A 568 1.24 -7.90 -3.86
C TYR A 568 1.78 -9.11 -3.12
N ALA A 569 2.99 -8.97 -2.58
CA ALA A 569 3.62 -9.92 -1.67
C ALA A 569 4.03 -9.21 -0.38
N GLY A 570 3.25 -9.41 0.69
CA GLY A 570 3.49 -8.78 1.99
C GLY A 570 2.24 -8.72 2.85
N PHE A 571 2.07 -7.61 3.56
CA PHE A 571 1.07 -7.47 4.62
C PHE A 571 0.31 -6.14 4.55
N THR A 572 -0.97 -6.20 4.94
CA THR A 572 -1.83 -5.03 5.14
C THR A 572 -2.35 -5.01 6.57
N SER A 573 -2.28 -3.89 7.29
CA SER A 573 -2.85 -3.81 8.65
C SER A 573 -2.38 -4.93 9.59
N CYS A 574 -1.13 -5.39 9.47
CA CYS A 574 -0.62 -6.50 10.27
C CYS A 574 0.42 -6.05 11.30
N ALA A 575 0.53 -6.81 12.40
CA ALA A 575 1.53 -6.57 13.43
C ALA A 575 2.44 -7.78 13.64
N ASP A 576 3.75 -7.54 13.75
CA ASP A 576 4.75 -8.55 14.15
C ASP A 576 4.77 -9.83 13.30
N CYS A 577 4.48 -9.71 12.00
CA CYS A 577 4.49 -10.82 11.04
C CYS A 577 5.87 -11.00 10.41
N LEU A 578 6.15 -12.22 9.94
CA LEU A 578 7.44 -12.61 9.34
C LEU A 578 7.21 -13.14 7.92
N PHE A 579 8.00 -12.64 6.98
CA PHE A 579 8.09 -13.12 5.61
C PHE A 579 9.54 -13.55 5.35
N GLU A 580 9.77 -14.85 5.18
CA GLU A 580 11.12 -15.43 5.25
C GLU A 580 11.36 -16.51 4.19
N ASP A 581 12.57 -16.54 3.64
CA ASP A 581 13.03 -17.59 2.71
C ASP A 581 12.08 -17.81 1.51
N CYS A 582 11.50 -16.72 1.01
CA CYS A 582 10.53 -16.75 -0.08
C CYS A 582 11.13 -16.24 -1.39
N VAL A 583 10.63 -16.75 -2.51
CA VAL A 583 10.93 -16.24 -3.85
C VAL A 583 9.67 -15.77 -4.54
N VAL A 584 9.63 -14.48 -4.87
CA VAL A 584 8.50 -13.82 -5.53
C VAL A 584 8.93 -13.36 -6.91
N ARG A 585 8.14 -13.69 -7.93
CA ARG A 585 8.42 -13.33 -9.33
C ARG A 585 7.18 -12.77 -10.00
N ASN A 586 7.37 -11.73 -10.81
CA ASN A 586 6.33 -11.18 -11.68
C ASN A 586 5.11 -10.61 -10.94
N TYR A 587 5.35 -10.07 -9.74
CA TYR A 587 4.40 -9.29 -8.93
C TYR A 587 4.70 -7.81 -9.07
N ARG A 588 3.75 -6.93 -8.74
CA ARG A 588 3.98 -5.48 -8.80
C ARG A 588 4.86 -5.01 -7.66
N HIS A 589 4.42 -5.26 -6.43
CA HIS A 589 5.04 -4.74 -5.22
C HIS A 589 5.34 -5.88 -4.24
N GLY A 590 6.55 -5.87 -3.70
CA GLY A 590 7.10 -6.95 -2.90
C GLY A 590 8.59 -6.70 -2.61
N PRO A 591 9.01 -6.61 -1.34
CA PRO A 591 8.19 -6.64 -0.11
C PRO A 591 7.17 -5.49 -0.05
N LEU A 592 5.97 -5.75 0.46
CA LEU A 592 4.92 -4.75 0.62
C LEU A 592 4.48 -4.58 2.08
N MET A 593 4.41 -3.34 2.53
CA MET A 593 3.81 -2.93 3.80
C MET A 593 2.73 -1.89 3.54
N GLN A 594 1.51 -2.14 4.03
CA GLN A 594 0.36 -1.29 3.72
C GLN A 594 -0.55 -1.11 4.94
N TYR A 595 -1.19 0.06 5.01
CA TYR A 595 -2.24 0.44 5.96
C TYR A 595 -1.96 -0.01 7.39
N GLY A 596 -0.95 0.57 8.04
CA GLY A 596 -0.71 0.35 9.48
C GLY A 596 0.10 -0.91 9.78
N THR A 597 0.73 -1.49 8.76
CA THR A 597 1.63 -2.62 8.97
C THR A 597 2.79 -2.19 9.87
N MET A 598 2.93 -2.85 11.02
CA MET A 598 3.89 -2.46 12.04
C MET A 598 4.72 -3.62 12.58
N GLY A 599 6.00 -3.38 12.80
CA GLY A 599 6.89 -4.38 13.41
C GLY A 599 7.10 -5.63 12.56
N CYS A 600 6.69 -5.65 11.29
CA CYS A 600 6.83 -6.83 10.45
C CYS A 600 8.25 -6.95 9.89
N VAL A 601 8.72 -8.18 9.70
CA VAL A 601 10.07 -8.50 9.22
C VAL A 601 9.98 -9.24 7.90
N PHE A 602 10.69 -8.75 6.88
CA PHE A 602 10.93 -9.42 5.61
C PHE A 602 12.41 -9.78 5.54
N ARG A 603 12.73 -11.07 5.39
CA ARG A 603 14.12 -11.51 5.40
C ARG A 603 14.46 -12.63 4.45
N ASN A 604 15.74 -12.70 4.07
CA ASN A 604 16.33 -13.78 3.29
C ASN A 604 15.54 -14.13 2.01
N SER A 605 14.83 -13.15 1.44
CA SER A 605 13.86 -13.37 0.37
C SER A 605 14.28 -12.66 -0.91
N ARG A 606 13.80 -13.16 -2.05
CA ARG A 606 14.10 -12.61 -3.37
C ARG A 606 12.83 -12.18 -4.09
N PHE A 607 12.84 -10.95 -4.60
CA PHE A 607 11.74 -10.33 -5.32
C PHE A 607 12.23 -9.92 -6.71
N ASP A 608 11.86 -10.71 -7.73
CA ASP A 608 12.23 -10.46 -9.12
C ASP A 608 11.04 -9.84 -9.88
N GLY A 609 11.24 -8.61 -10.33
CA GLY A 609 10.23 -7.80 -10.99
C GLY A 609 9.36 -7.00 -10.03
N SER A 610 9.75 -6.79 -8.78
CA SER A 610 8.96 -6.01 -7.81
C SER A 610 9.84 -4.97 -7.10
N ASP A 611 9.22 -3.88 -6.69
CA ASP A 611 9.81 -2.86 -5.81
C ASP A 611 9.40 -3.08 -4.35
N LEU A 612 10.29 -2.71 -3.43
CA LEU A 612 9.97 -2.59 -2.01
C LEU A 612 9.04 -1.40 -1.81
N GLN A 613 7.87 -1.60 -1.20
CA GLN A 613 6.92 -0.51 -0.98
C GLN A 613 6.39 -0.38 0.45
N TRP A 614 6.43 0.85 0.94
CA TRP A 614 5.54 1.34 1.99
C TRP A 614 4.39 2.07 1.32
N HIS A 615 3.31 1.32 1.08
CA HIS A 615 2.31 1.69 0.10
C HIS A 615 1.21 2.60 0.63
N ALA A 616 0.87 2.53 1.92
CA ALA A 616 -0.15 3.42 2.49
C ALA A 616 -0.19 3.38 4.02
N GLY A 617 -0.82 4.41 4.60
CA GLY A 617 -1.47 4.36 5.90
C GLY A 617 -0.57 4.12 7.11
N TRP A 618 0.53 4.86 7.24
CA TRP A 618 1.31 4.92 8.49
C TRP A 618 2.07 3.65 8.91
N SER A 619 2.58 2.87 7.95
CA SER A 619 3.39 1.67 8.24
C SER A 619 4.70 2.06 8.96
N THR A 620 5.05 1.38 10.06
CA THR A 620 6.07 1.83 11.04
C THR A 620 6.89 0.67 11.61
N GLU A 621 8.13 0.95 12.02
CA GLU A 621 9.01 -0.02 12.69
C GLU A 621 9.16 -1.38 11.96
N ASN A 622 9.04 -1.43 10.63
CA ASN A 622 9.25 -2.66 9.86
C ASN A 622 10.73 -2.88 9.52
N LEU A 623 11.15 -4.13 9.39
CA LEU A 623 12.50 -4.51 8.97
C LEU A 623 12.47 -5.25 7.63
N VAL A 624 13.30 -4.81 6.69
CA VAL A 624 13.64 -5.57 5.48
C VAL A 624 15.13 -5.87 5.53
N GLU A 625 15.51 -7.14 5.65
CA GLU A 625 16.93 -7.51 5.72
C GLU A 625 17.33 -8.69 4.85
N ASN A 626 18.58 -8.72 4.39
CA ASN A 626 19.12 -9.85 3.61
C ASN A 626 18.31 -10.21 2.35
N CYS A 627 17.52 -9.27 1.82
CA CYS A 627 16.69 -9.48 0.66
C CYS A 627 17.41 -9.08 -0.63
N VAL A 628 17.00 -9.70 -1.74
CA VAL A 628 17.36 -9.28 -3.10
C VAL A 628 16.10 -8.71 -3.77
N ILE A 629 16.14 -7.44 -4.16
CA ILE A 629 15.01 -6.75 -4.79
C ILE A 629 15.45 -6.29 -6.18
N ARG A 630 14.71 -6.70 -7.21
CA ARG A 630 14.97 -6.29 -8.60
C ARG A 630 13.69 -5.76 -9.19
N SER A 631 13.54 -4.45 -9.24
CA SER A 631 12.33 -3.82 -9.75
C SER A 631 12.36 -3.67 -11.27
N CYS A 632 11.18 -3.60 -11.88
CA CYS A 632 11.01 -3.50 -13.33
C CYS A 632 9.60 -3.03 -13.66
N HIS A 633 9.44 -2.02 -14.50
CA HIS A 633 8.13 -1.50 -14.90
C HIS A 633 7.23 -2.53 -15.59
N ARG A 634 7.80 -3.56 -16.24
CA ARG A 634 7.04 -4.56 -17.01
C ARG A 634 6.05 -5.38 -16.19
N THR A 635 6.17 -5.38 -14.87
CA THR A 635 5.28 -6.12 -13.96
C THR A 635 4.21 -5.23 -13.33
N GLY A 636 4.22 -3.91 -13.59
CA GLY A 636 3.41 -2.91 -12.91
C GLY A 636 4.02 -2.37 -11.61
N SER A 637 5.29 -2.71 -11.32
CA SER A 637 6.15 -2.02 -10.34
C SER A 637 6.46 -0.58 -10.77
N TYR A 638 6.79 0.30 -9.83
CA TYR A 638 7.14 1.70 -10.14
C TYR A 638 8.60 1.87 -10.57
N GLY A 639 9.40 0.80 -10.60
CA GLY A 639 10.78 0.83 -11.11
C GLY A 639 11.82 1.37 -10.13
N TYR A 640 11.40 1.89 -8.96
CA TYR A 640 12.29 2.26 -7.85
C TYR A 640 12.86 1.02 -7.16
N GLY A 641 14.00 1.15 -6.47
CA GLY A 641 14.46 0.07 -5.58
C GLY A 641 13.54 -0.06 -4.36
N ALA A 642 13.23 1.08 -3.74
CA ALA A 642 12.28 1.22 -2.65
C ALA A 642 11.45 2.51 -2.80
N TYR A 643 10.15 2.44 -2.50
CA TYR A 643 9.22 3.56 -2.65
C TYR A 643 8.33 3.72 -1.41
N ALA A 644 8.15 4.97 -0.96
CA ALA A 644 7.20 5.33 0.08
C ALA A 644 6.22 6.40 -0.44
N THR A 645 4.92 6.14 -0.27
CA THR A 645 3.88 7.15 -0.48
C THR A 645 4.02 8.27 0.56
N GLY A 646 3.53 9.47 0.21
CA GLY A 646 3.76 10.67 1.03
C GLY A 646 2.52 11.53 1.21
N SER A 647 2.70 12.65 1.93
CA SER A 647 1.59 13.51 2.35
C SER A 647 0.77 14.09 1.18
N ALA A 648 1.37 14.28 0.00
CA ALA A 648 0.64 14.75 -1.18
C ALA A 648 -0.36 13.74 -1.76
N ASP A 649 -0.19 12.47 -1.41
CA ASP A 649 -0.94 11.37 -2.00
C ASP A 649 -2.36 11.34 -1.40
N VAL A 650 -3.34 11.63 -2.25
CA VAL A 650 -4.77 11.72 -1.89
C VAL A 650 -5.43 10.35 -1.68
N ASP A 651 -4.76 9.27 -2.07
CA ASP A 651 -5.29 7.92 -1.97
C ASP A 651 -4.61 7.14 -0.83
N HIS A 652 -3.30 7.34 -0.65
CA HIS A 652 -2.48 6.46 0.21
C HIS A 652 -1.95 7.12 1.48
N GLY A 653 -1.67 8.42 1.42
CA GLY A 653 -1.03 9.17 2.52
C GLY A 653 0.41 8.72 2.87
N PRO A 654 1.00 9.31 3.92
CA PRO A 654 2.38 9.08 4.35
C PRO A 654 2.54 7.82 5.21
N ASN A 655 3.80 7.45 5.44
CA ASN A 655 4.19 6.30 6.28
C ASN A 655 4.81 6.74 7.61
N GLY A 656 4.84 5.80 8.55
CA GLY A 656 5.26 6.05 9.92
C GLY A 656 6.78 5.98 10.12
N PRO A 657 7.25 6.22 11.35
CA PRO A 657 8.68 6.31 11.66
C PRO A 657 9.40 4.96 11.68
N ARG A 658 10.74 5.01 11.74
CA ARG A 658 11.63 3.87 12.07
C ARG A 658 11.53 2.60 11.23
N ASN A 659 11.14 2.72 9.96
CA ASN A 659 11.33 1.61 9.04
C ASN A 659 12.83 1.41 8.76
N VAL A 660 13.25 0.15 8.64
CA VAL A 660 14.66 -0.25 8.55
C VAL A 660 14.89 -1.15 7.35
N VAL A 661 15.91 -0.83 6.55
CA VAL A 661 16.43 -1.65 5.46
C VAL A 661 17.89 -1.97 5.73
N TYR A 662 18.18 -3.25 5.92
CA TYR A 662 19.47 -3.71 6.44
C TYR A 662 20.08 -4.81 5.57
N ASN A 663 21.29 -4.62 5.06
CA ASN A 663 22.00 -5.67 4.32
C ASN A 663 21.18 -6.26 3.14
N CYS A 664 20.53 -5.41 2.35
CA CYS A 664 19.78 -5.80 1.15
C CYS A 664 20.56 -5.47 -0.13
N ASP A 665 20.17 -6.11 -1.22
CA ASP A 665 20.74 -5.91 -2.56
C ASP A 665 19.64 -5.51 -3.54
N PHE A 666 19.75 -4.31 -4.11
CA PHE A 666 18.76 -3.69 -4.98
C PHE A 666 19.27 -3.50 -6.40
N VAL A 667 18.42 -3.78 -7.37
CA VAL A 667 18.57 -3.35 -8.76
C VAL A 667 17.30 -2.61 -9.17
N SER A 668 17.42 -1.40 -9.69
CA SER A 668 16.27 -0.55 -10.05
C SER A 668 16.44 0.17 -11.39
N GLU A 669 15.31 0.37 -12.08
CA GLU A 669 15.24 1.14 -13.32
C GLU A 669 15.25 2.66 -13.06
N GLN A 670 14.72 3.07 -11.90
CA GLN A 670 14.70 4.46 -11.38
C GLN A 670 15.49 4.57 -10.06
N ASP A 671 15.30 5.68 -9.32
CA ASP A 671 15.98 5.98 -8.06
C ASP A 671 16.06 4.75 -7.14
N GLY A 672 17.19 4.59 -6.45
CA GLY A 672 17.39 3.47 -5.54
C GLY A 672 16.38 3.48 -4.40
N ILE A 673 16.13 4.66 -3.83
CA ILE A 673 15.16 4.89 -2.75
C ILE A 673 14.40 6.18 -3.07
N TYR A 674 13.07 6.14 -3.00
CA TYR A 674 12.21 7.32 -3.10
C TYR A 674 11.34 7.45 -1.85
N LEU A 675 11.63 8.45 -1.01
CA LEU A 675 10.91 8.76 0.21
C LEU A 675 10.11 10.06 0.05
N ASN A 676 8.81 9.96 0.30
CA ASN A 676 7.90 11.09 0.29
C ASN A 676 7.10 11.10 1.60
N GLY A 677 6.94 12.25 2.22
CA GLY A 677 6.14 12.40 3.43
C GLY A 677 6.95 12.38 4.74
N VAL A 678 6.21 12.44 5.85
CA VAL A 678 6.72 12.69 7.21
C VAL A 678 7.40 11.48 7.85
N ASN A 679 8.46 11.01 7.20
CA ASN A 679 9.21 9.80 7.55
C ASN A 679 10.34 10.14 8.54
N GLU A 680 10.13 9.87 9.83
CA GLU A 680 11.15 10.10 10.86
C GLU A 680 12.03 8.87 11.11
N ASN A 681 13.35 9.09 11.17
CA ASN A 681 14.34 8.09 11.60
C ASN A 681 14.31 6.78 10.81
N TRP A 682 14.18 6.87 9.49
CA TRP A 682 14.33 5.70 8.63
C TRP A 682 15.80 5.31 8.52
N LEU A 683 16.08 4.01 8.56
CA LEU A 683 17.44 3.48 8.63
C LEU A 683 17.73 2.66 7.38
N PHE A 684 18.72 3.06 6.59
CA PHE A 684 19.24 2.28 5.47
C PHE A 684 20.70 1.98 5.75
N LEU A 685 20.99 0.71 6.06
CA LEU A 685 22.27 0.31 6.61
C LEU A 685 22.84 -0.88 5.82
N HIS A 686 24.08 -0.75 5.37
CA HIS A 686 24.82 -1.83 4.68
C HIS A 686 24.11 -2.41 3.45
N ASN A 687 23.38 -1.59 2.69
CA ASN A 687 22.72 -2.03 1.46
C ASN A 687 23.59 -1.79 0.24
N ARG A 688 23.35 -2.53 -0.85
CA ARG A 688 23.86 -2.20 -2.18
C ARG A 688 22.70 -1.83 -3.09
N PHE A 689 22.80 -0.68 -3.76
CA PHE A 689 21.85 -0.21 -4.76
C PHE A 689 22.56 -0.08 -6.11
N VAL A 690 22.07 -0.78 -7.12
CA VAL A 690 22.48 -0.62 -8.52
C VAL A 690 21.33 0.05 -9.27
N VAL A 691 21.54 1.30 -9.65
CA VAL A 691 20.51 2.20 -10.16
C VAL A 691 20.81 2.52 -11.63
N ALA A 692 19.90 2.15 -12.52
CA ALA A 692 20.05 2.41 -13.95
C ALA A 692 19.96 3.92 -14.26
N LYS A 693 18.97 4.60 -13.67
CA LYS A 693 18.74 6.04 -13.82
C LYS A 693 18.19 6.62 -12.52
N GLY A 694 18.64 7.82 -12.14
CA GLY A 694 18.21 8.49 -10.93
C GLY A 694 19.23 8.47 -9.80
N ALA A 695 18.86 9.12 -8.70
CA ALA A 695 19.66 9.23 -7.49
C ALA A 695 19.70 7.91 -6.72
N GLY A 696 20.69 7.81 -5.83
CA GLY A 696 20.74 6.70 -4.87
C GLY A 696 19.55 6.74 -3.91
N CYS A 697 19.22 7.93 -3.41
CA CYS A 697 18.11 8.20 -2.52
C CYS A 697 17.53 9.59 -2.79
N VAL A 698 16.21 9.69 -2.81
CA VAL A 698 15.44 10.93 -2.88
C VAL A 698 14.58 11.03 -1.62
N ALA A 699 14.57 12.20 -0.99
CA ALA A 699 13.75 12.48 0.18
C ALA A 699 13.04 13.82 0.04
N ARG A 700 11.74 13.86 0.35
CA ARG A 700 10.91 15.08 0.29
C ARG A 700 9.76 15.08 1.29
N ARG A 701 9.25 16.28 1.58
CA ARG A 701 8.05 16.55 2.40
C ARG A 701 8.14 15.97 3.82
N GLY A 702 9.20 16.29 4.54
CA GLY A 702 9.32 15.95 5.96
C GLY A 702 9.96 14.59 6.23
N CYS A 703 10.88 14.15 5.38
CA CYS A 703 11.74 13.01 5.71
C CYS A 703 12.91 13.50 6.57
N PHE A 704 12.88 13.30 7.88
CA PHE A 704 13.90 13.84 8.80
C PHE A 704 14.52 12.77 9.70
N ASP A 705 15.70 13.08 10.22
CA ASP A 705 16.42 12.24 11.19
C ASP A 705 16.78 10.82 10.69
N ALA A 706 16.75 10.60 9.37
CA ALA A 706 17.12 9.34 8.74
C ALA A 706 18.65 9.10 8.77
N ILE A 707 19.04 7.83 8.69
CA ILE A 707 20.44 7.40 8.71
C ILE A 707 20.73 6.57 7.46
N LEU A 708 21.71 7.02 6.67
CA LEU A 708 22.35 6.21 5.63
C LEU A 708 23.74 5.82 6.14
N TRP A 709 23.96 4.54 6.44
CA TRP A 709 25.25 4.06 6.93
C TRP A 709 25.77 2.89 6.12
N GLY A 710 26.98 3.03 5.57
CA GLY A 710 27.73 1.88 5.03
C GLY A 710 27.12 1.30 3.77
N ASN A 711 26.25 2.05 3.10
CA ASN A 711 25.64 1.63 1.85
C ASN A 711 26.60 1.82 0.67
N ILE A 712 26.39 1.03 -0.37
CA ILE A 712 27.02 1.19 -1.67
C ILE A 712 25.95 1.59 -2.69
N PHE A 713 26.11 2.74 -3.32
CA PHE A 713 25.27 3.20 -4.42
C PHE A 713 26.06 3.17 -5.72
N VAL A 714 25.54 2.50 -6.74
CA VAL A 714 26.13 2.42 -8.08
C VAL A 714 25.15 3.08 -9.04
N LEU A 715 25.42 4.32 -9.45
CA LEU A 715 24.54 5.10 -10.31
C LEU A 715 25.09 5.12 -11.74
N GLN A 716 24.32 4.63 -12.70
CA GLN A 716 24.78 4.43 -14.07
C GLN A 716 24.59 5.66 -14.99
N ASP A 717 23.83 6.67 -14.56
CA ASP A 717 23.35 7.74 -15.44
C ASP A 717 24.29 8.95 -15.63
N ASN A 718 25.48 8.96 -15.02
CA ASN A 718 26.46 10.07 -15.04
C ASN A 718 25.91 11.45 -14.60
N LEU A 719 24.67 11.52 -14.10
CA LEU A 719 23.94 12.78 -13.87
C LEU A 719 23.50 12.94 -12.44
N SER A 720 23.20 11.84 -11.76
CA SER A 720 22.52 11.87 -10.48
C SER A 720 23.48 11.86 -9.28
N PRO A 721 23.13 12.53 -8.18
CA PRO A 721 23.85 12.45 -6.91
C PRO A 721 23.43 11.21 -6.10
N MET A 722 24.20 10.88 -5.05
CA MET A 722 23.83 9.79 -4.12
C MET A 722 22.55 10.12 -3.35
N LEU A 723 22.44 11.29 -2.73
CA LEU A 723 21.27 11.73 -1.97
C LEU A 723 20.72 13.05 -2.50
N ARG A 724 19.41 13.13 -2.72
CA ARG A 724 18.67 14.38 -2.99
C ARG A 724 17.72 14.68 -1.84
N LEU A 725 18.01 15.72 -1.07
CA LEU A 725 17.08 16.27 -0.09
C LEU A 725 16.27 17.35 -0.82
N LEU A 726 15.06 17.06 -1.27
CA LEU A 726 14.33 17.95 -2.18
C LEU A 726 13.57 19.06 -1.47
N THR A 727 13.31 18.96 -0.17
CA THR A 727 12.57 19.99 0.56
C THR A 727 13.31 20.41 1.83
N PRO A 728 13.23 21.70 2.24
CA PRO A 728 13.98 22.21 3.39
C PRO A 728 13.66 21.58 4.74
N ASP A 729 12.58 20.79 4.84
CA ASP A 729 12.19 20.06 6.04
C ASP A 729 12.83 18.67 6.16
N CYS A 730 13.62 18.27 5.16
CA CYS A 730 14.37 17.02 5.20
C CYS A 730 15.69 17.18 5.97
N VAL A 731 15.59 17.45 7.27
CA VAL A 731 16.74 17.79 8.15
C VAL A 731 17.16 16.62 9.03
N GLY A 732 18.27 16.75 9.76
CA GLY A 732 18.68 15.76 10.77
C GLY A 732 19.34 14.49 10.23
N TRP A 733 19.55 14.40 8.91
CA TRP A 733 20.13 13.23 8.26
C TRP A 733 21.57 12.94 8.73
N GLU A 734 21.91 11.66 8.89
CA GLU A 734 23.29 11.19 9.12
C GLU A 734 23.75 10.30 7.98
N LEU A 735 24.88 10.67 7.38
CA LEU A 735 25.52 9.95 6.29
C LEU A 735 26.89 9.49 6.76
N VAL A 736 27.05 8.19 7.00
CA VAL A 736 28.26 7.61 7.58
C VAL A 736 28.80 6.49 6.71
N GLY A 737 30.02 6.64 6.20
CA GLY A 737 30.74 5.56 5.52
C GLY A 737 30.09 5.02 4.24
N ASN A 738 29.22 5.79 3.56
CA ASN A 738 28.61 5.37 2.31
C ASN A 738 29.59 5.51 1.13
N THR A 739 29.46 4.65 0.13
CA THR A 739 30.27 4.72 -1.09
C THR A 739 29.36 4.91 -2.31
N LEU A 740 29.58 6.00 -3.03
CA LEU A 740 28.99 6.27 -4.35
C LEU A 740 29.97 5.83 -5.45
N TYR A 741 29.49 5.07 -6.42
CA TYR A 741 30.14 4.77 -7.68
C TYR A 741 29.34 5.38 -8.84
N GLY A 742 29.98 6.17 -9.68
CA GLY A 742 29.33 6.79 -10.85
C GLY A 742 28.43 7.97 -10.49
N GLY A 743 27.32 8.11 -11.23
CA GLY A 743 26.49 9.32 -11.21
C GLY A 743 27.31 10.56 -11.56
N ASN A 744 26.95 11.71 -10.99
CA ASN A 744 27.74 12.94 -11.15
C ASN A 744 28.86 13.09 -10.10
N GLY A 745 29.08 12.08 -9.24
CA GLY A 745 30.07 12.11 -8.16
C GLY A 745 29.68 12.92 -6.91
N THR A 746 28.47 13.46 -6.84
CA THR A 746 28.00 14.27 -5.69
C THR A 746 27.35 13.39 -4.63
N ILE A 747 27.78 13.52 -3.37
CA ILE A 747 27.22 12.75 -2.24
C ILE A 747 25.85 13.29 -1.82
N VAL A 748 25.68 14.60 -1.67
CA VAL A 748 24.40 15.21 -1.31
C VAL A 748 24.13 16.42 -2.19
N ASP A 749 22.90 16.50 -2.68
CA ASP A 749 22.33 17.64 -3.37
C ASP A 749 21.00 18.04 -2.71
N GLY A 750 20.61 19.32 -2.82
CA GLY A 750 19.41 19.86 -2.20
C GLY A 750 19.60 21.19 -1.44
N PRO A 751 18.52 21.78 -0.92
CA PRO A 751 18.54 23.07 -0.22
C PRO A 751 18.97 22.95 1.25
N VAL A 752 19.19 21.73 1.74
CA VAL A 752 19.58 21.44 3.12
C VAL A 752 20.75 20.46 3.15
N LYS A 753 21.57 20.59 4.18
CA LYS A 753 22.72 19.71 4.43
C LYS A 753 22.37 18.66 5.49
N PRO A 754 22.98 17.47 5.43
CA PRO A 754 22.88 16.50 6.52
C PRO A 754 23.44 17.08 7.81
N ALA A 755 22.88 16.64 8.95
CA ALA A 755 23.39 17.00 10.27
C ALA A 755 24.76 16.36 10.56
N VAL A 756 25.01 15.17 9.98
CA VAL A 756 26.30 14.48 10.05
C VAL A 756 26.66 13.95 8.67
N GLU A 757 27.87 14.27 8.20
CA GLU A 757 28.47 13.67 7.02
C GLU A 757 29.90 13.25 7.35
N LYS A 758 30.16 11.94 7.38
CA LYS A 758 31.46 11.38 7.78
C LYS A 758 31.83 10.19 6.91
N GLU A 759 33.08 10.13 6.48
CA GLU A 759 33.68 8.97 5.82
C GLU A 759 32.99 8.50 4.53
N ASN A 760 32.12 9.32 3.94
CA ASN A 760 31.50 9.03 2.64
C ASN A 760 32.52 9.21 1.51
N ARG A 761 32.40 8.42 0.44
CA ARG A 761 33.34 8.42 -0.69
C ARG A 761 32.60 8.43 -2.01
N ALA A 762 33.06 9.23 -2.97
CA ALA A 762 32.64 9.17 -4.37
C ALA A 762 33.78 8.62 -5.22
N LEU A 763 33.47 7.61 -6.03
CA LEU A 763 34.42 6.88 -6.86
C LEU A 763 33.89 6.79 -8.30
N ALA A 764 34.80 6.61 -9.26
CA ALA A 764 34.42 6.40 -10.65
C ALA A 764 33.60 5.12 -10.82
N LEU A 765 32.72 5.08 -11.82
CA LEU A 765 31.93 3.90 -12.12
C LEU A 765 32.87 2.71 -12.46
N PRO A 766 32.78 1.57 -11.74
CA PRO A 766 33.66 0.43 -11.95
C PRO A 766 33.22 -0.39 -13.17
N GLY A 767 34.15 -1.19 -13.73
CA GLY A 767 33.86 -2.08 -14.87
C GLY A 767 32.95 -3.28 -14.56
N GLY A 768 32.48 -3.43 -13.31
CA GLY A 768 31.57 -4.48 -12.86
C GLY A 768 30.91 -4.08 -11.54
N VAL A 769 29.91 -4.84 -11.10
CA VAL A 769 29.16 -4.51 -9.86
C VAL A 769 30.04 -4.77 -8.63
N PRO A 770 30.33 -3.76 -7.79
CA PRO A 770 31.09 -3.93 -6.54
C PRO A 770 30.48 -4.99 -5.64
N GLY A 771 31.29 -5.68 -4.84
CA GLY A 771 30.79 -6.60 -3.81
C GLY A 771 29.82 -5.91 -2.83
N ARG A 772 28.96 -6.70 -2.19
CA ARG A 772 28.06 -6.20 -1.14
C ARG A 772 28.87 -5.71 0.06
N PRO A 773 28.42 -4.66 0.77
CA PRO A 773 29.06 -4.25 2.01
C PRO A 773 28.94 -5.35 3.06
N ALA A 774 29.91 -5.43 3.97
CA ALA A 774 29.83 -6.30 5.14
C ALA A 774 28.94 -5.65 6.21
N ALA A 775 28.11 -6.45 6.85
CA ALA A 775 27.23 -6.04 7.94
C ALA A 775 27.58 -6.80 9.22
N ASN A 776 27.61 -6.11 10.36
CA ASN A 776 27.82 -6.72 11.67
C ASN A 776 26.86 -6.09 12.69
N PRO A 777 25.87 -6.83 13.20
CA PRO A 777 25.62 -8.26 12.96
C PRO A 777 25.12 -8.55 11.53
N ALA A 778 25.32 -9.77 11.02
CA ALA A 778 24.88 -10.12 9.66
C ALA A 778 23.34 -10.15 9.48
N SER A 779 22.59 -10.22 10.58
CA SER A 779 21.13 -10.11 10.64
C SER A 779 20.77 -9.49 11.98
N ILE A 780 19.95 -8.45 11.94
CA ILE A 780 19.43 -7.77 13.13
C ILE A 780 18.37 -8.65 13.78
N TYR A 781 17.51 -9.28 12.99
CA TYR A 781 16.48 -10.17 13.52
C TYR A 781 17.06 -11.35 14.30
N GLU A 782 18.02 -12.07 13.73
CA GLU A 782 18.70 -13.21 14.39
C GLU A 782 19.48 -12.78 15.62
N TRP A 783 20.18 -11.64 15.53
CA TRP A 783 20.88 -11.08 16.68
C TRP A 783 19.91 -10.80 17.84
N GLN A 784 18.75 -10.21 17.56
CA GLN A 784 17.72 -9.98 18.56
C GLN A 784 17.14 -11.28 19.12
N LYS A 785 16.82 -12.27 18.26
CA LYS A 785 16.28 -13.57 18.69
C LYS A 785 17.23 -14.30 19.64
N ARG A 786 18.53 -14.36 19.33
CA ARG A 786 19.54 -14.97 20.21
C ARG A 786 19.64 -14.25 21.55
N LYS A 787 19.76 -12.92 21.53
CA LYS A 787 19.81 -12.10 22.76
C LYS A 787 18.55 -12.21 23.61
N GLY A 788 17.39 -12.41 22.98
CA GLY A 788 16.11 -12.61 23.65
C GLY A 788 16.03 -13.95 24.38
N GLN A 789 16.62 -15.00 23.80
CA GLN A 789 16.70 -16.34 24.40
C GLN A 789 17.61 -16.37 25.64
N ASP A 790 18.70 -15.59 25.66
CA ASP A 790 19.60 -15.51 26.83
C ASP A 790 18.97 -14.83 28.07
N LYS A 791 17.78 -14.24 27.92
CA LYS A 791 17.04 -13.53 29.00
C LYS A 791 15.82 -14.28 29.54
N GLN A 792 15.45 -15.41 28.91
CA GLN A 792 14.41 -16.34 29.40
C GLN A 792 15.08 -17.50 30.13
#